data_AF-A0A926W9H4-F1
#
_entry.id   AF-A0A926W9H4-F1
#
_cell.length_a   1.000
_cell.length_b   1.000
_cell.length_c   1.000
_cell.angle_alpha   90.00
_cell.angle_beta   90.00
_cell.angle_gamma   90.00
#
_symmetry.space_group_name_H-M   'P 1'
#
loop_
_entity.id
_entity.type
_entity.pdbx_description
1 polymer ?
#
loop_
_entity_poly.entity_id
_entity_poly.type
_entity_poly.pdbx_seq_one_letter_code
_entity_poly.pdbx_strand_id
1 'polypeptide(L)'
;MVLEQSLNYVRVNAKASDVFDIFNFRHYMGPNPYLNTAAYVFDLALTGNAEPLAIADYLEAVGERYPRLKEQAYDSVAHLFACTVAEVSTLDMDLHLNRWSLGQGPRDCDRIAVQTLHAKTSRALIYDVWDWFEAIARGQFFALEDQIRTLQQQFRRSVYGGPTVYALLRTADALGIPAFYLWDEGLMQYGYGKNQVRGIATTFDPDSHLDSDFTTRKDDCKAFLDTLGFPVPQGDIVYTLEEALSAAARIRYPVAVKPVVGHKGIGVTAEVQDDGELKHAFERAVQAAVPDQPARIIVEKSISGKDYRLLCVNGRFVAATERRPASVTGDGYATIDELIDKENRSAARSDTPTSPMGQIQRDHALQLYLEEQGLSLETVLNPGETVYLRKVANLSAGGISIDATHTIHPDNLILAQDVAQHFRLTCLGIDAITSDISRSWKDGNFSILEINSAPGIFMHLKPSVGESVDVAAAILKTFFSSGEDARIPTISFNQISTKCLQELIDSILLQHPDWIIGAVCQGNVFINRATKAFHAGYNTNVQNLLRHPKLDLLIAEYPESVLDREGMFYYGSNLVVLDNPTNVERMLARDTFEHSTVVIKEDRTVSIHRNGLIEQYQLNEDEPFDRVYLKELSTVFPT
;
A
#
# COMPACT_ATOMS: atom_id res chain seq x y z
N MET A 1 -20.30 24.23 38.51
CA MET A 1 -19.26 24.83 39.36
C MET A 1 -18.14 25.24 38.43
N VAL A 2 -18.04 26.55 38.20
CA VAL A 2 -17.05 27.19 37.33
C VAL A 2 -15.66 26.90 37.89
N LEU A 3 -14.75 26.42 37.05
CA LEU A 3 -13.32 26.58 37.24
C LEU A 3 -12.63 26.39 35.89
N GLU A 4 -12.21 27.53 35.35
CA GLU A 4 -11.16 27.70 34.36
C GLU A 4 -10.01 26.71 34.60
N GLN A 5 -9.73 25.85 33.62
CA GLN A 5 -8.41 25.25 33.48
C GLN A 5 -8.00 25.27 32.00
N SER A 6 -7.27 26.35 31.69
CA SER A 6 -6.31 26.54 30.59
C SER A 6 -6.62 25.85 29.24
N LEU A 7 -7.21 26.62 28.33
CA LEU A 7 -6.80 26.59 26.92
C LEU A 7 -5.37 27.13 26.82
N ASN A 8 -4.40 26.37 27.32
CA ASN A 8 -3.02 26.55 26.90
C ASN A 8 -2.98 26.14 25.43
N TYR A 9 -3.05 27.12 24.52
CA TYR A 9 -2.50 26.95 23.19
C TYR A 9 -1.04 26.59 23.40
N VAL A 10 -0.71 25.30 23.31
CA VAL A 10 0.66 24.85 23.51
C VAL A 10 1.45 25.35 22.30
N ARG A 11 2.09 26.52 22.45
CA ARG A 11 3.24 26.93 21.64
C ARG A 11 4.37 25.96 21.96
N VAL A 12 4.50 24.89 21.18
CA VAL A 12 5.48 23.84 21.53
C VAL A 12 6.91 24.29 21.18
N ASN A 13 7.12 25.10 20.12
CA ASN A 13 8.47 25.25 19.55
C ASN A 13 8.91 26.65 19.09
N ALA A 14 8.09 27.70 19.18
CA ALA A 14 8.51 29.02 18.68
C ALA A 14 9.59 29.66 19.59
N LYS A 15 10.85 29.68 19.12
CA LYS A 15 11.93 30.49 19.70
C LYS A 15 11.61 31.96 19.48
N ALA A 16 12.15 32.83 20.34
CA ALA A 16 12.00 34.28 20.19
C ALA A 16 12.54 34.82 18.86
N SER A 17 13.39 34.04 18.17
CA SER A 17 13.96 34.38 16.86
C SER A 17 13.15 33.89 15.67
N ASP A 18 12.07 33.11 15.87
CA ASP A 18 11.34 32.48 14.76
C ASP A 18 10.46 33.51 14.02
N VAL A 19 10.42 33.43 12.69
CA VAL A 19 9.59 34.28 11.83
C VAL A 19 8.14 33.78 11.82
N PHE A 20 7.97 32.45 11.78
CA PHE A 20 6.71 31.77 11.66
C PHE A 20 6.41 30.92 12.89
N ASP A 21 5.13 30.80 13.25
CA ASP A 21 4.60 29.86 14.24
C ASP A 21 3.62 28.91 13.56
N ILE A 22 3.67 27.62 13.93
CA ILE A 22 2.74 26.59 13.46
C ILE A 22 2.02 25.94 14.64
N PHE A 23 0.69 25.92 14.59
CA PHE A 23 -0.14 25.48 15.70
C PHE A 23 -1.50 24.92 15.23
N ASN A 24 -2.37 24.56 16.17
CA ASN A 24 -3.71 24.01 15.91
C ASN A 24 -3.74 22.76 14.99
N PHE A 25 -2.72 21.92 15.09
CA PHE A 25 -2.62 20.67 14.35
C PHE A 25 -3.84 19.75 14.57
N ARG A 26 -4.45 19.32 13.47
CA ARG A 26 -5.54 18.33 13.43
C ARG A 26 -5.29 17.32 12.32
N HIS A 27 -5.64 16.07 12.60
CA HIS A 27 -5.57 14.98 11.64
C HIS A 27 -6.98 14.48 11.33
N TYR A 28 -7.34 14.51 10.05
CA TYR A 28 -8.60 14.00 9.52
C TYR A 28 -8.33 12.71 8.76
N MET A 29 -9.08 11.65 9.08
CA MET A 29 -8.90 10.32 8.46
C MET A 29 -9.57 10.18 7.08
N GLY A 30 -10.44 11.11 6.71
CA GLY A 30 -11.20 11.10 5.47
C GLY A 30 -11.54 12.53 5.02
N PRO A 31 -12.60 12.69 4.20
CA PRO A 31 -13.06 14.00 3.78
C PRO A 31 -13.26 14.94 4.96
N ASN A 32 -12.88 16.20 4.80
CA ASN A 32 -12.96 17.22 5.83
C ASN A 32 -13.27 18.59 5.18
N PRO A 33 -13.55 19.64 5.97
CA PRO A 33 -13.97 20.93 5.42
C PRO A 33 -13.00 21.53 4.40
N TYR A 34 -11.71 21.16 4.48
CA TYR A 34 -10.62 21.73 3.70
C TYR A 34 -10.24 20.87 2.49
N LEU A 35 -10.40 19.55 2.58
CA LEU A 35 -10.03 18.58 1.54
C LEU A 35 -10.99 17.38 1.51
N ASN A 36 -11.34 16.91 0.32
CA ASN A 36 -12.15 15.70 0.11
C ASN A 36 -11.32 14.39 0.27
N THR A 37 -10.35 14.39 1.18
CA THR A 37 -9.44 13.26 1.47
C THR A 37 -8.89 13.43 2.88
N ALA A 38 -8.31 12.36 3.43
CA ALA A 38 -7.51 12.43 4.65
C ALA A 38 -6.48 13.56 4.58
N ALA A 39 -6.41 14.38 5.63
CA ALA A 39 -5.59 15.57 5.66
C ALA A 39 -4.99 15.85 7.03
N TYR A 40 -3.80 16.45 7.02
CA TYR A 40 -3.21 17.11 8.17
C TYR A 40 -3.44 18.62 8.02
N VAL A 41 -4.12 19.22 9.00
CA VAL A 41 -4.52 20.62 8.99
C VAL A 41 -3.82 21.35 10.12
N PHE A 42 -3.31 22.54 9.86
CA PHE A 42 -2.62 23.37 10.84
C PHE A 42 -2.71 24.84 10.43
N ASP A 43 -2.48 25.72 11.40
CA ASP A 43 -2.45 27.17 11.19
C ASP A 43 -1.00 27.64 11.18
N LEU A 44 -0.66 28.54 10.23
CA LEU A 44 0.62 29.20 10.08
C LEU A 44 0.42 30.70 10.32
N ALA A 45 1.22 31.31 11.20
CA ALA A 45 1.15 32.74 11.46
C ALA A 45 2.55 33.37 11.56
N LEU A 46 2.64 34.67 11.31
CA LEU A 46 3.84 35.44 11.64
C LEU A 46 3.92 35.65 13.15
N THR A 47 5.11 35.48 13.73
CA THR A 47 5.31 35.68 15.18
C THR A 47 5.30 37.17 15.56
N GLY A 48 5.65 38.05 14.62
CA GLY A 48 5.92 39.47 14.85
C GLY A 48 7.28 39.75 15.48
N ASN A 49 8.10 38.72 15.76
CA ASN A 49 9.43 38.89 16.35
C ASN A 49 10.53 39.16 15.31
N ALA A 50 10.31 38.74 14.06
CA ALA A 50 11.19 38.95 12.92
C ALA A 50 10.36 39.11 11.63
N GLU A 51 10.87 39.87 10.67
CA GLU A 51 10.23 40.03 9.36
C GLU A 51 10.59 38.85 8.43
N PRO A 52 9.63 38.32 7.66
CA PRO A 52 9.91 37.30 6.65
C PRO A 52 10.73 37.87 5.49
N LEU A 53 11.55 37.03 4.86
CA LEU A 53 12.21 37.37 3.59
C LEU A 53 11.18 37.56 2.47
N ALA A 54 11.61 38.10 1.33
CA ALA A 54 10.77 38.13 0.15
C ALA A 54 10.49 36.71 -0.35
N ILE A 55 9.31 36.48 -0.94
CA ILE A 55 8.92 35.17 -1.50
C ILE A 55 9.98 34.66 -2.49
N ALA A 56 10.59 35.56 -3.27
CA ALA A 56 11.62 35.21 -4.24
C ALA A 56 12.86 34.56 -3.60
N ASP A 57 13.27 35.01 -2.40
CA ASP A 57 14.43 34.48 -1.68
C ASP A 57 14.15 33.06 -1.16
N TYR A 58 12.95 32.85 -0.61
CA TYR A 58 12.51 31.50 -0.22
C TYR A 58 12.42 30.59 -1.44
N LEU A 59 11.82 31.07 -2.54
CA LEU A 59 11.61 30.31 -3.77
C LEU A 59 12.93 29.91 -4.44
N GLU A 60 13.93 30.79 -4.41
CA GLU A 60 15.28 30.49 -4.89
C GLU A 60 15.84 29.28 -4.15
N ALA A 61 15.83 29.32 -2.81
CA ALA A 61 16.36 28.26 -1.96
C ALA A 61 15.59 26.93 -2.08
N VAL A 62 14.25 26.95 -1.95
CA VAL A 62 13.47 25.68 -2.02
C VAL A 62 13.44 25.12 -3.44
N GLY A 63 13.43 25.98 -4.45
CA GLY A 63 13.37 25.58 -5.84
C GLY A 63 14.71 25.15 -6.43
N GLU A 64 15.84 25.25 -5.71
CA GLU A 64 17.07 24.53 -6.06
C GLU A 64 16.87 23.01 -5.97
N ARG A 65 16.16 22.56 -4.92
CA ARG A 65 15.85 21.14 -4.73
C ARG A 65 14.59 20.71 -5.49
N TYR A 66 13.55 21.55 -5.48
CA TYR A 66 12.26 21.25 -6.10
C TYR A 66 11.96 22.23 -7.24
N PRO A 67 12.54 22.04 -8.43
CA PRO A 67 12.38 22.97 -9.56
C PRO A 67 10.94 23.27 -9.95
N ARG A 68 10.01 22.31 -9.74
CA ARG A 68 8.57 22.50 -10.01
C ARG A 68 7.97 23.67 -9.24
N LEU A 69 8.49 23.98 -8.06
CA LEU A 69 8.01 25.13 -7.29
C LEU A 69 8.29 26.46 -8.02
N LYS A 70 9.29 26.53 -8.90
CA LYS A 70 9.61 27.72 -9.71
C LYS A 70 8.68 27.89 -10.93
N GLU A 71 7.82 26.93 -11.22
CA GLU A 71 6.92 26.95 -12.39
C GLU A 71 5.62 27.73 -12.15
N GLN A 72 5.36 28.16 -10.91
CA GLN A 72 4.14 28.88 -10.52
C GLN A 72 4.45 30.14 -9.70
N ALA A 73 3.47 31.06 -9.63
CA ALA A 73 3.54 32.27 -8.82
C ALA A 73 2.85 32.05 -7.47
N TYR A 74 3.29 32.79 -6.44
CA TYR A 74 2.76 32.68 -5.08
C TYR A 74 2.29 34.04 -4.57
N ASP A 75 1.07 34.07 -4.03
CA ASP A 75 0.46 35.28 -3.49
C ASP A 75 0.96 35.63 -2.07
N SER A 76 1.47 34.65 -1.34
CA SER A 76 1.97 34.81 0.03
C SER A 76 3.06 33.78 0.36
N VAL A 77 3.81 34.03 1.43
CA VAL A 77 4.78 33.04 1.94
C VAL A 77 4.06 31.78 2.43
N ALA A 78 2.84 31.90 2.97
CA ALA A 78 2.03 30.73 3.36
C ALA A 78 1.61 29.88 2.16
N HIS A 79 1.31 30.50 1.01
CA HIS A 79 1.05 29.76 -0.23
C HIS A 79 2.30 28.96 -0.67
N LEU A 80 3.48 29.59 -0.67
CA LEU A 80 4.74 28.89 -0.96
C LEU A 80 5.04 27.78 0.07
N PHE A 81 4.77 28.04 1.35
CA PHE A 81 4.94 27.06 2.42
C PHE A 81 4.05 25.84 2.22
N ALA A 82 2.76 26.04 1.94
CA ALA A 82 1.81 24.95 1.68
C ALA A 82 2.24 24.09 0.48
N CYS A 83 2.67 24.72 -0.61
CA CYS A 83 3.19 24.01 -1.79
C CYS A 83 4.48 23.25 -1.50
N THR A 84 5.40 23.83 -0.73
CA THR A 84 6.63 23.15 -0.32
C THR A 84 6.32 21.95 0.57
N VAL A 85 5.41 22.06 1.54
CA VAL A 85 4.98 20.91 2.37
C VAL A 85 4.38 19.82 1.49
N ALA A 86 3.53 20.17 0.52
CA ALA A 86 2.94 19.20 -0.41
C ALA A 86 4.00 18.49 -1.25
N GLU A 87 4.98 19.21 -1.81
CA GLU A 87 6.05 18.63 -2.62
C GLU A 87 6.96 17.71 -1.78
N VAL A 88 7.38 18.16 -0.60
CA VAL A 88 8.21 17.37 0.33
C VAL A 88 7.45 16.14 0.84
N SER A 89 6.11 16.19 0.91
CA SER A 89 5.26 15.06 1.34
C SER A 89 5.35 13.83 0.44
N THR A 90 5.88 14.00 -0.78
CA THR A 90 6.23 12.90 -1.68
C THR A 90 7.42 12.06 -1.18
N LEU A 91 8.18 12.59 -0.21
CA LEU A 91 9.34 12.02 0.46
C LEU A 91 10.48 11.56 -0.46
N ASP A 92 10.55 12.03 -1.70
CA ASP A 92 11.42 11.46 -2.74
C ASP A 92 11.20 9.93 -2.91
N MET A 93 9.96 9.48 -2.65
CA MET A 93 9.52 8.09 -2.71
C MET A 93 8.39 7.93 -3.71
N ASP A 94 8.20 8.86 -4.65
CA ASP A 94 7.06 8.85 -5.59
C ASP A 94 5.70 8.67 -4.85
N LEU A 95 5.53 9.24 -3.64
CA LEU A 95 4.25 9.16 -2.95
C LEU A 95 3.24 10.09 -3.64
N HIS A 96 2.05 9.58 -3.93
CA HIS A 96 0.99 10.29 -4.63
C HIS A 96 0.12 11.08 -3.65
N LEU A 97 0.73 12.05 -2.96
CA LEU A 97 0.09 12.95 -1.99
C LEU A 97 0.16 14.39 -2.51
N ASN A 98 -0.77 14.77 -3.38
CA ASN A 98 -0.68 16.02 -4.14
C ASN A 98 -1.79 17.04 -3.83
N ARG A 99 -2.75 16.69 -2.96
CA ARG A 99 -3.86 17.59 -2.62
C ARG A 99 -3.48 18.45 -1.42
N TRP A 100 -3.68 19.76 -1.56
CA TRP A 100 -3.55 20.72 -0.47
C TRP A 100 -4.55 21.86 -0.67
N SER A 101 -4.82 22.60 0.39
CA SER A 101 -5.61 23.83 0.33
C SER A 101 -5.10 24.87 1.30
N LEU A 102 -5.28 26.14 0.93
CA LEU A 102 -4.98 27.31 1.73
C LEU A 102 -6.29 28.07 1.97
N GLY A 103 -6.58 28.37 3.22
CA GLY A 103 -7.74 29.12 3.65
C GLY A 103 -7.39 30.12 4.74
N GLN A 104 -8.38 30.89 5.18
CA GLN A 104 -8.23 31.85 6.28
C GLN A 104 -8.48 31.16 7.63
N GLY A 105 -7.49 31.24 8.52
CA GLY A 105 -7.58 30.80 9.90
C GLY A 105 -8.05 31.91 10.86
N PRO A 106 -8.16 31.64 12.16
CA PRO A 106 -8.56 32.63 13.16
C PRO A 106 -7.47 33.68 13.39
N ARG A 107 -7.82 34.97 13.47
CA ARG A 107 -6.90 36.07 13.84
C ARG A 107 -5.71 36.25 12.88
N ASP A 108 -5.99 36.47 11.60
CA ASP A 108 -4.97 36.78 10.57
C ASP A 108 -3.87 35.72 10.42
N CYS A 109 -4.23 34.45 10.58
CA CYS A 109 -3.36 33.32 10.26
C CYS A 109 -3.85 32.55 9.03
N ASP A 110 -2.93 31.87 8.35
CA ASP A 110 -3.21 31.05 7.20
C ASP A 110 -3.49 29.61 7.64
N ARG A 111 -4.64 29.08 7.25
CA ARG A 111 -5.00 27.68 7.50
C ARG A 111 -4.58 26.82 6.32
N ILE A 112 -3.72 25.85 6.58
CA ILE A 112 -3.16 24.95 5.58
C ILE A 112 -3.66 23.54 5.83
N ALA A 113 -4.15 22.89 4.78
CA ALA A 113 -4.48 21.47 4.78
C ALA A 113 -3.63 20.75 3.73
N VAL A 114 -2.99 19.65 4.10
CA VAL A 114 -2.20 18.81 3.19
C VAL A 114 -2.65 17.36 3.28
N GLN A 115 -2.78 16.69 2.14
CA GLN A 115 -3.14 15.28 2.10
C GLN A 115 -2.16 14.43 2.91
N THR A 116 -2.67 13.45 3.63
CA THR A 116 -1.85 12.58 4.48
C THR A 116 -2.30 11.14 4.40
N LEU A 117 -1.33 10.23 4.50
CA LEU A 117 -1.56 8.80 4.67
C LEU A 117 -1.12 8.32 6.06
N HIS A 118 -0.05 8.91 6.60
CA HIS A 118 0.49 8.57 7.92
C HIS A 118 0.72 9.82 8.76
N ALA A 119 -0.21 10.07 9.68
CA ALA A 119 -0.25 11.24 10.56
C ALA A 119 1.10 11.59 11.20
N LYS A 120 1.80 10.58 11.75
CA LYS A 120 3.08 10.80 12.43
C LYS A 120 4.18 11.28 11.47
N THR A 121 4.21 10.77 10.25
CA THR A 121 5.19 11.21 9.23
C THR A 121 4.85 12.59 8.71
N SER A 122 3.57 12.86 8.40
CA SER A 122 3.17 14.20 7.95
C SER A 122 3.44 15.26 9.01
N ARG A 123 3.18 14.97 10.29
CA ARG A 123 3.48 15.92 11.37
C ARG A 123 4.98 16.24 11.45
N ALA A 124 5.84 15.23 11.45
CA ALA A 124 7.29 15.43 11.51
C ALA A 124 7.78 16.23 10.30
N LEU A 125 7.29 15.89 9.11
CA LEU A 125 7.61 16.60 7.87
C LEU A 125 7.21 18.08 7.91
N ILE A 126 6.04 18.42 8.44
CA ILE A 126 5.60 19.82 8.55
C ILE A 126 6.56 20.61 9.46
N TYR A 127 7.04 20.01 10.55
CA TYR A 127 8.08 20.63 11.39
C TYR A 127 9.41 20.77 10.64
N ASP A 128 9.85 19.76 9.90
CA ASP A 128 11.12 19.82 9.15
C ASP A 128 11.08 20.91 8.06
N VAL A 129 9.96 21.08 7.37
CA VAL A 129 9.77 22.16 6.38
C VAL A 129 9.71 23.53 7.07
N TRP A 130 9.09 23.63 8.24
CA TRP A 130 9.12 24.84 9.05
C TRP A 130 10.52 25.22 9.51
N ASP A 131 11.28 24.29 10.09
CA ASP A 131 12.67 24.51 10.48
C ASP A 131 13.54 24.90 9.27
N TRP A 132 13.24 24.34 8.08
CA TRP A 132 13.91 24.72 6.84
C TRP A 132 13.63 26.16 6.43
N PHE A 133 12.36 26.61 6.49
CA PHE A 133 12.00 28.00 6.22
C PHE A 133 12.64 28.97 7.23
N GLU A 134 12.68 28.60 8.52
CA GLU A 134 13.37 29.38 9.56
C GLU A 134 14.89 29.45 9.31
N ALA A 135 15.51 28.37 8.84
CA ALA A 135 16.91 28.35 8.49
C ALA A 135 17.20 29.24 7.27
N ILE A 136 16.36 29.20 6.22
CA ILE A 136 16.45 30.09 5.05
C ILE A 136 16.37 31.55 5.49
N ALA A 137 15.39 31.90 6.35
CA ALA A 137 15.21 33.25 6.87
C ALA A 137 16.47 33.80 7.58
N ARG A 138 17.29 32.91 8.12
CA ARG A 138 18.51 33.23 8.88
C ARG A 138 19.80 33.05 8.07
N GLY A 139 19.72 32.62 6.82
CA GLY A 139 20.89 32.24 6.01
C GLY A 139 21.67 31.08 6.64
N GLN A 140 21.00 30.16 7.34
CA GLN A 140 21.60 29.01 8.01
C GLN A 140 21.48 27.75 7.14
N PHE A 141 22.48 26.88 7.21
CA PHE A 141 22.42 25.57 6.58
C PHE A 141 21.42 24.66 7.30
N PHE A 142 20.56 24.00 6.53
CA PHE A 142 19.63 22.98 7.01
C PHE A 142 19.82 21.68 6.24
N ALA A 143 20.16 20.61 6.95
CA ALA A 143 20.42 19.29 6.36
C ALA A 143 19.12 18.57 5.99
N LEU A 144 18.34 19.14 5.05
CA LEU A 144 17.04 18.60 4.65
C LEU A 144 17.12 17.14 4.18
N GLU A 145 18.21 16.76 3.51
CA GLU A 145 18.40 15.38 3.04
C GLU A 145 18.44 14.35 4.16
N ASP A 146 19.03 14.70 5.30
CA ASP A 146 19.10 13.80 6.46
C ASP A 146 17.72 13.69 7.12
N GLN A 147 16.94 14.78 7.13
CA GLN A 147 15.56 14.75 7.59
C GLN A 147 14.67 13.90 6.68
N ILE A 148 14.76 14.09 5.35
CA ILE A 148 14.04 13.26 4.38
C ILE A 148 14.39 11.79 4.58
N ARG A 149 15.67 11.41 4.69
CA ARG A 149 16.06 10.01 4.97
C ARG A 149 15.42 9.46 6.25
N THR A 150 15.34 10.26 7.30
CA THR A 150 14.69 9.89 8.57
C THR A 150 13.18 9.69 8.38
N LEU A 151 12.52 10.61 7.68
CA LEU A 151 11.08 10.53 7.37
C LEU A 151 10.76 9.32 6.48
N GLN A 152 11.59 9.04 5.49
CA GLN A 152 11.48 7.85 4.62
C GLN A 152 11.53 6.57 5.46
N GLN A 153 12.50 6.45 6.38
CA GLN A 153 12.59 5.29 7.28
C GLN A 153 11.36 5.18 8.20
N GLN A 154 10.87 6.31 8.71
CA GLN A 154 9.66 6.33 9.52
C GLN A 154 8.44 5.84 8.73
N PHE A 155 8.28 6.30 7.49
CA PHE A 155 7.19 5.86 6.62
C PHE A 155 7.30 4.37 6.26
N ARG A 156 8.50 3.88 5.93
CA ARG A 156 8.75 2.44 5.64
C ARG A 156 8.37 1.52 6.78
N ARG A 157 8.57 1.96 8.03
CA ARG A 157 8.20 1.22 9.25
C ARG A 157 6.71 1.35 9.59
N SER A 158 5.98 2.22 8.91
CA SER A 158 4.53 2.31 9.06
C SER A 158 3.84 1.17 8.32
N VAL A 159 2.57 0.97 8.64
CA VAL A 159 1.71 -0.05 8.02
C VAL A 159 1.49 0.18 6.51
N TYR A 160 1.75 1.41 6.03
CA TYR A 160 1.63 1.81 4.63
C TYR A 160 2.94 1.76 3.86
N GLY A 161 4.06 1.52 4.56
CA GLY A 161 5.40 1.60 4.01
C GLY A 161 5.82 0.41 3.14
N GLY A 162 5.06 -0.69 3.16
CA GLY A 162 5.38 -1.87 2.33
C GLY A 162 5.10 -1.60 0.86
N PRO A 163 6.00 -1.94 -0.09
CA PRO A 163 5.85 -1.64 -1.51
C PRO A 163 4.56 -2.22 -2.12
N THR A 164 4.24 -3.47 -1.78
CA THR A 164 2.98 -4.12 -2.21
C THR A 164 1.74 -3.42 -1.64
N VAL A 165 1.75 -3.09 -0.34
CA VAL A 165 0.61 -2.45 0.33
C VAL A 165 0.37 -1.06 -0.26
N TYR A 166 1.44 -0.27 -0.43
CA TYR A 166 1.36 1.05 -1.01
C TYR A 166 0.84 1.03 -2.45
N ALA A 167 1.31 0.07 -3.26
CA ALA A 167 0.84 -0.10 -4.63
C ALA A 167 -0.67 -0.43 -4.71
N LEU A 168 -1.15 -1.32 -3.84
CA LEU A 168 -2.58 -1.65 -3.76
C LEU A 168 -3.41 -0.45 -3.29
N LEU A 169 -2.94 0.28 -2.28
CA LEU A 169 -3.61 1.49 -1.79
C LEU A 169 -3.75 2.57 -2.87
N ARG A 170 -2.66 2.85 -3.59
CA ARG A 170 -2.67 3.81 -4.71
C ARG A 170 -3.65 3.38 -5.80
N THR A 171 -3.66 2.08 -6.10
CA THR A 171 -4.56 1.54 -7.13
C THR A 171 -6.02 1.57 -6.67
N ALA A 172 -6.28 1.33 -5.38
CA ALA A 172 -7.60 1.47 -4.79
C ALA A 172 -8.11 2.92 -4.89
N ASP A 173 -7.29 3.91 -4.54
CA ASP A 173 -7.64 5.34 -4.70
C ASP A 173 -7.96 5.68 -6.17
N ALA A 174 -7.12 5.24 -7.11
CA ALA A 174 -7.33 5.46 -8.54
C ALA A 174 -8.60 4.80 -9.10
N LEU A 175 -9.01 3.67 -8.52
CA LEU A 175 -10.25 2.95 -8.88
C LEU A 175 -11.48 3.41 -8.08
N GLY A 176 -11.34 4.38 -7.16
CA GLY A 176 -12.43 4.82 -6.29
C GLY A 176 -12.90 3.74 -5.30
N ILE A 177 -12.02 2.80 -4.95
CA ILE A 177 -12.26 1.76 -3.95
C ILE A 177 -11.86 2.31 -2.57
N PRO A 178 -12.79 2.40 -1.61
CA PRO A 178 -12.44 2.80 -0.26
C PRO A 178 -11.42 1.86 0.37
N ALA A 179 -10.38 2.39 1.02
CA ALA A 179 -9.41 1.55 1.71
C ALA A 179 -8.92 2.21 3.01
N PHE A 180 -8.79 1.43 4.07
CA PHE A 180 -8.29 1.90 5.36
C PHE A 180 -7.67 0.77 6.18
N TYR A 181 -6.76 1.11 7.09
CA TYR A 181 -6.09 0.14 7.95
C TYR A 181 -6.90 -0.18 9.20
N LEU A 182 -6.91 -1.45 9.57
CA LEU A 182 -7.52 -2.01 10.76
C LEU A 182 -6.43 -2.28 11.80
N TRP A 183 -6.29 -1.35 12.76
CA TRP A 183 -5.15 -1.35 13.69
C TRP A 183 -5.10 -2.54 14.64
N ASP A 184 -6.26 -2.98 15.14
CA ASP A 184 -6.34 -4.10 16.07
C ASP A 184 -6.13 -5.45 15.36
N GLU A 185 -6.56 -5.55 14.10
CA GLU A 185 -6.45 -6.76 13.29
C GLU A 185 -5.11 -6.89 12.55
N GLY A 186 -4.44 -5.77 12.30
CA GLY A 186 -3.21 -5.75 11.51
C GLY A 186 -3.45 -5.91 9.99
N LEU A 187 -4.62 -5.53 9.50
CA LEU A 187 -5.06 -5.79 8.11
C LEU A 187 -5.42 -4.48 7.38
N MET A 188 -5.31 -4.47 6.05
CA MET A 188 -6.01 -3.51 5.21
C MET A 188 -7.43 -3.99 4.95
N GLN A 189 -8.40 -3.08 4.98
CA GLN A 189 -9.74 -3.30 4.45
C GLN A 189 -9.91 -2.50 3.16
N TYR A 190 -10.46 -3.15 2.13
CA TYR A 190 -10.92 -2.58 0.88
C TYR A 190 -12.44 -2.72 0.81
N GLY A 191 -13.13 -1.65 0.43
CA GLY A 191 -14.58 -1.60 0.40
C GLY A 191 -15.26 -1.55 1.77
N TYR A 192 -16.59 -1.56 1.73
CA TYR A 192 -17.45 -1.34 2.90
C TYR A 192 -18.51 -2.44 3.07
N GLY A 193 -18.88 -2.69 4.32
CA GLY A 193 -20.01 -3.52 4.70
C GLY A 193 -19.90 -4.94 4.15
N LYS A 194 -20.97 -5.43 3.54
CA LYS A 194 -21.01 -6.75 2.90
C LYS A 194 -20.08 -6.91 1.69
N ASN A 195 -19.66 -5.81 1.09
CA ASN A 195 -18.77 -5.80 -0.08
C ASN A 195 -17.30 -5.67 0.32
N GLN A 196 -16.97 -5.67 1.61
CA GLN A 196 -15.58 -5.53 2.03
C GLN A 196 -14.72 -6.77 1.71
N VAL A 197 -13.45 -6.53 1.43
CA VAL A 197 -12.39 -7.54 1.37
C VAL A 197 -11.26 -7.09 2.28
N ARG A 198 -10.68 -8.00 3.06
CA ARG A 198 -9.61 -7.68 4.00
C ARG A 198 -8.37 -8.49 3.68
N GLY A 199 -7.19 -7.91 3.87
CA GLY A 199 -5.95 -8.61 3.56
C GLY A 199 -4.69 -7.92 4.03
N ILE A 200 -3.57 -8.63 3.91
CA ILE A 200 -2.21 -8.12 4.09
C ILE A 200 -1.46 -8.38 2.79
N ALA A 201 -0.87 -7.33 2.21
CA ALA A 201 -0.17 -7.43 0.94
C ALA A 201 -1.05 -8.12 -0.13
N THR A 202 -0.69 -9.32 -0.60
CA THR A 202 -1.44 -10.08 -1.61
C THR A 202 -2.25 -11.25 -1.05
N THR A 203 -2.39 -11.36 0.26
CA THR A 203 -3.20 -12.40 0.91
C THR A 203 -4.49 -11.78 1.43
N PHE A 204 -5.62 -12.34 1.04
CA PHE A 204 -6.95 -11.80 1.31
C PHE A 204 -7.83 -12.81 2.04
N ASP A 205 -8.90 -12.34 2.69
CA ASP A 205 -9.79 -13.19 3.48
C ASP A 205 -10.55 -14.28 2.71
N PRO A 206 -10.76 -14.22 1.37
CA PRO A 206 -11.28 -15.36 0.61
C PRO A 206 -10.25 -16.45 0.32
N ASP A 207 -8.95 -16.20 0.53
CA ASP A 207 -7.90 -17.15 0.24
C ASP A 207 -7.97 -18.36 1.17
N SER A 208 -7.72 -19.55 0.64
CA SER A 208 -7.72 -20.75 1.46
C SER A 208 -6.48 -20.81 2.33
N HIS A 209 -6.68 -20.74 3.64
CA HIS A 209 -5.61 -20.97 4.63
C HIS A 209 -4.91 -22.32 4.43
N LEU A 210 -5.65 -23.37 4.06
CA LEU A 210 -5.08 -24.70 3.80
C LEU A 210 -4.12 -24.66 2.59
N ASP A 211 -4.51 -23.98 1.52
CA ASP A 211 -3.68 -23.88 0.31
C ASP A 211 -2.47 -22.99 0.58
N SER A 212 -2.65 -21.88 1.31
CA SER A 212 -1.54 -21.01 1.71
C SER A 212 -0.51 -21.77 2.55
N ASP A 213 -0.94 -22.49 3.59
CA ASP A 213 -0.06 -23.33 4.41
C ASP A 213 0.60 -24.43 3.57
N PHE A 214 -0.14 -25.03 2.64
CA PHE A 214 0.38 -26.07 1.77
C PHE A 214 1.53 -25.59 0.91
N THR A 215 1.49 -24.34 0.41
CA THR A 215 2.62 -23.76 -0.34
C THR A 215 3.90 -23.60 0.48
N THR A 216 3.80 -23.50 1.82
CA THR A 216 4.97 -23.40 2.70
C THR A 216 5.74 -24.74 2.84
N ARG A 217 5.04 -25.86 2.59
CA ARG A 217 5.59 -27.23 2.61
C ARG A 217 6.12 -27.59 1.23
N LYS A 218 7.30 -27.05 0.88
CA LYS A 218 7.86 -27.09 -0.48
C LYS A 218 7.98 -28.49 -1.07
N ASP A 219 8.36 -29.47 -0.25
CA ASP A 219 8.47 -30.88 -0.64
C ASP A 219 7.13 -31.51 -0.96
N ASP A 220 6.13 -31.31 -0.10
CA ASP A 220 4.79 -31.85 -0.32
C ASP A 220 4.09 -31.19 -1.51
N CYS A 221 4.24 -29.87 -1.64
CA CYS A 221 3.72 -29.11 -2.78
C CYS A 221 4.36 -29.56 -4.10
N LYS A 222 5.68 -29.77 -4.09
CA LYS A 222 6.40 -30.30 -5.25
C LYS A 222 5.94 -31.72 -5.62
N ALA A 223 5.77 -32.61 -4.65
CA ALA A 223 5.29 -33.98 -4.89
C ALA A 223 3.84 -33.98 -5.44
N PHE A 224 3.01 -33.06 -4.98
CA PHE A 224 1.68 -32.83 -5.53
C PHE A 224 1.73 -32.38 -6.99
N LEU A 225 2.58 -31.40 -7.32
CA LEU A 225 2.77 -30.95 -8.70
C LEU A 225 3.27 -32.07 -9.61
N ASP A 226 4.23 -32.88 -9.14
CA ASP A 226 4.74 -34.05 -9.86
C ASP A 226 3.64 -35.08 -10.13
N THR A 227 2.81 -35.37 -9.12
CA THR A 227 1.67 -36.31 -9.24
C THR A 227 0.66 -35.85 -10.29
N LEU A 228 0.49 -34.55 -10.48
CA LEU A 228 -0.36 -33.95 -11.51
C LEU A 228 0.31 -33.89 -12.90
N GLY A 229 1.59 -34.25 -13.00
CA GLY A 229 2.36 -34.25 -14.24
C GLY A 229 2.97 -32.90 -14.61
N PHE A 230 3.01 -31.96 -13.67
CA PHE A 230 3.70 -30.68 -13.89
C PHE A 230 5.23 -30.86 -13.81
N PRO A 231 5.99 -30.09 -14.62
CA PRO A 231 7.44 -30.25 -14.66
C PRO A 231 8.09 -29.72 -13.38
N VAL A 232 8.57 -30.63 -12.54
CA VAL A 232 9.38 -30.31 -11.35
C VAL A 232 10.71 -31.06 -11.38
N PRO A 233 11.76 -30.59 -10.67
CA PRO A 233 13.03 -31.31 -10.59
C PRO A 233 12.84 -32.70 -9.98
N GLN A 234 13.26 -33.76 -10.66
CA GLN A 234 13.12 -35.12 -10.12
C GLN A 234 14.16 -35.37 -9.01
N GLY A 235 13.76 -35.90 -7.86
CA GLY A 235 14.66 -36.11 -6.74
C GLY A 235 14.02 -36.70 -5.48
N ASP A 236 14.84 -36.89 -4.46
CA ASP A 236 14.48 -37.56 -3.21
C ASP A 236 14.89 -36.76 -1.97
N ILE A 237 14.19 -37.01 -0.87
CA ILE A 237 14.61 -36.59 0.45
C ILE A 237 15.47 -37.69 1.05
N VAL A 238 16.67 -37.31 1.49
CA VAL A 238 17.69 -38.18 2.06
C VAL A 238 18.12 -37.66 3.42
N TYR A 239 18.57 -38.58 4.28
CA TYR A 239 18.97 -38.34 5.67
C TYR A 239 20.44 -38.66 5.89
N THR A 240 21.04 -39.45 5.00
CA THR A 240 22.45 -39.85 5.07
C THR A 240 23.17 -39.58 3.77
N LEU A 241 24.50 -39.48 3.84
CA LEU A 241 25.34 -39.33 2.64
C LEU A 241 25.23 -40.55 1.71
N GLU A 242 25.04 -41.74 2.26
CA GLU A 242 24.87 -42.98 1.47
C GLU A 242 23.56 -42.95 0.66
N GLU A 243 22.48 -42.49 1.28
CA GLU A 243 21.22 -42.24 0.57
C GLU A 243 21.39 -41.14 -0.49
N ALA A 244 22.13 -40.07 -0.20
CA ALA A 244 22.43 -39.00 -1.15
C ALA A 244 23.18 -39.52 -2.39
N LEU A 245 24.23 -40.33 -2.19
CA LEU A 245 25.00 -40.96 -3.27
C LEU A 245 24.10 -41.90 -4.10
N SER A 246 23.25 -42.67 -3.44
CA SER A 246 22.29 -43.57 -4.11
C SER A 246 21.27 -42.79 -4.95
N ALA A 247 20.74 -41.68 -4.42
CA ALA A 247 19.84 -40.79 -5.14
C ALA A 247 20.53 -40.14 -6.35
N ALA A 248 21.74 -39.60 -6.17
CA ALA A 248 22.52 -38.99 -7.24
C ALA A 248 22.86 -39.98 -8.35
N ALA A 249 23.20 -41.23 -8.01
CA ALA A 249 23.44 -42.29 -9.00
C ALA A 249 22.20 -42.60 -9.83
N ARG A 250 21.00 -42.57 -9.23
CA ARG A 250 19.73 -42.79 -9.94
C ARG A 250 19.35 -41.60 -10.83
N ILE A 251 19.46 -40.37 -10.31
CA ILE A 251 19.09 -39.12 -11.00
C ILE A 251 20.09 -38.79 -12.12
N ARG A 252 21.37 -39.16 -11.91
CA ARG A 252 22.57 -38.80 -12.66
C ARG A 252 22.92 -37.32 -12.56
N TYR A 253 24.20 -37.07 -12.40
CA TYR A 253 24.79 -35.73 -12.39
C TYR A 253 24.48 -34.91 -13.67
N PRO A 254 24.41 -33.57 -13.57
CA PRO A 254 24.51 -32.80 -12.34
C PRO A 254 23.25 -32.88 -11.46
N VAL A 255 23.45 -32.76 -10.14
CA VAL A 255 22.38 -32.72 -9.12
C VAL A 255 22.46 -31.44 -8.28
N ALA A 256 21.34 -31.04 -7.69
CA ALA A 256 21.25 -29.99 -6.70
C ALA A 256 21.00 -30.60 -5.32
N VAL A 257 21.68 -30.06 -4.30
CA VAL A 257 21.59 -30.47 -2.91
C VAL A 257 21.11 -29.29 -2.08
N LYS A 258 20.03 -29.45 -1.32
CA LYS A 258 19.47 -28.38 -0.48
C LYS A 258 18.79 -28.92 0.77
N PRO A 259 18.82 -28.20 1.92
CA PRO A 259 18.00 -28.60 3.07
C PRO A 259 16.51 -28.46 2.72
N VAL A 260 15.66 -29.35 3.27
CA VAL A 260 14.19 -29.26 3.12
C VAL A 260 13.66 -27.97 3.75
N VAL A 261 14.20 -27.62 4.92
CA VAL A 261 13.85 -26.40 5.65
C VAL A 261 15.04 -25.45 5.58
N GLY A 262 14.85 -24.29 4.94
CA GLY A 262 15.89 -23.28 4.79
C GLY A 262 15.36 -21.98 4.17
N HIS A 263 16.06 -20.87 4.46
CA HIS A 263 15.74 -19.55 3.94
C HIS A 263 16.91 -18.98 3.11
N LYS A 264 16.59 -18.16 2.10
CA LYS A 264 17.56 -17.34 1.34
C LYS A 264 18.70 -18.12 0.64
N GLY A 265 18.49 -19.39 0.32
CA GLY A 265 19.46 -20.21 -0.41
C GLY A 265 20.65 -20.72 0.44
N ILE A 266 20.61 -20.55 1.76
CA ILE A 266 21.67 -21.06 2.65
C ILE A 266 21.66 -22.60 2.61
N GLY A 267 22.84 -23.20 2.42
CA GLY A 267 22.98 -24.65 2.30
C GLY A 267 22.57 -25.23 0.93
N VAL A 268 22.21 -24.38 -0.04
CA VAL A 268 21.87 -24.83 -1.40
C VAL A 268 23.14 -24.91 -2.25
N THR A 269 23.43 -26.10 -2.78
CA THR A 269 24.48 -26.31 -3.79
C THR A 269 23.83 -26.82 -5.08
N ALA A 270 23.86 -26.02 -6.14
CA ALA A 270 23.43 -26.43 -7.48
C ALA A 270 24.63 -26.93 -8.29
N GLU A 271 24.37 -27.59 -9.42
CA GLU A 271 25.39 -28.06 -10.38
C GLU A 271 26.50 -28.94 -9.77
N VAL A 272 26.18 -29.76 -8.77
CA VAL A 272 27.10 -30.77 -8.24
C VAL A 272 27.37 -31.80 -9.33
N GLN A 273 28.63 -32.05 -9.67
CA GLN A 273 29.05 -32.85 -10.84
C GLN A 273 29.46 -34.29 -10.50
N ASP A 274 29.89 -34.55 -9.26
CA ASP A 274 30.41 -35.87 -8.86
C ASP A 274 30.21 -36.17 -7.36
N ASP A 275 30.59 -37.38 -6.96
CA ASP A 275 30.46 -37.90 -5.59
C ASP A 275 31.25 -37.07 -4.55
N GLY A 276 32.40 -36.53 -4.95
CA GLY A 276 33.25 -35.71 -4.08
C GLY A 276 32.59 -34.36 -3.80
N GLU A 277 32.13 -33.68 -4.85
CA GLU A 277 31.34 -32.47 -4.72
C GLU A 277 30.04 -32.71 -3.94
N LEU A 278 29.38 -33.85 -4.17
CA LEU A 278 28.14 -34.23 -3.47
C LEU A 278 28.36 -34.34 -1.97
N LYS A 279 29.47 -34.95 -1.54
CA LYS A 279 29.82 -35.05 -0.13
C LYS A 279 29.93 -33.68 0.52
N HIS A 280 30.67 -32.76 -0.11
CA HIS A 280 30.83 -31.40 0.41
C HIS A 280 29.50 -30.62 0.41
N ALA A 281 28.70 -30.78 -0.65
CA ALA A 281 27.38 -30.18 -0.75
C ALA A 281 26.42 -30.67 0.33
N PHE A 282 26.43 -31.98 0.61
CA PHE A 282 25.63 -32.61 1.65
C PHE A 282 26.05 -32.13 3.05
N GLU A 283 27.35 -32.09 3.35
CA GLU A 283 27.87 -31.57 4.62
C GLU A 283 27.45 -30.12 4.86
N ARG A 284 27.54 -29.26 3.85
CA ARG A 284 27.06 -27.87 3.93
C ARG A 284 25.55 -27.79 4.16
N ALA A 285 24.77 -28.60 3.46
CA ALA A 285 23.32 -28.62 3.61
C ALA A 285 22.89 -29.10 5.01
N VAL A 286 23.62 -30.06 5.60
CA VAL A 286 23.42 -30.52 6.98
C VAL A 286 23.78 -29.43 7.99
N GLN A 287 24.90 -28.71 7.79
CA GLN A 287 25.28 -27.60 8.67
C GLN A 287 24.27 -26.44 8.64
N ALA A 288 23.60 -26.26 7.50
CA ALA A 288 22.55 -25.25 7.33
C ALA A 288 21.18 -25.70 7.89
N ALA A 289 20.99 -26.98 8.20
CA ALA A 289 19.74 -27.49 8.74
C ALA A 289 19.50 -27.01 10.18
N VAL A 290 18.23 -27.02 10.60
CA VAL A 290 17.81 -26.55 11.93
C VAL A 290 18.47 -27.40 13.03
N PRO A 291 19.11 -26.78 14.04
CA PRO A 291 19.64 -27.51 15.19
C PRO A 291 18.55 -28.34 15.89
N ASP A 292 18.93 -29.49 16.45
CA ASP A 292 18.05 -30.40 17.22
C ASP A 292 16.93 -31.11 16.43
N GLN A 293 16.99 -31.09 15.09
CA GLN A 293 16.14 -31.91 14.21
C GLN A 293 16.99 -32.79 13.29
N PRO A 294 16.49 -33.97 12.86
CA PRO A 294 17.17 -34.76 11.84
C PRO A 294 17.26 -33.94 10.55
N ALA A 295 18.49 -33.77 10.04
CA ALA A 295 18.74 -33.03 8.80
C ALA A 295 18.07 -33.76 7.62
N ARG A 296 17.04 -33.14 7.05
CA ARG A 296 16.35 -33.60 5.86
C ARG A 296 16.93 -32.85 4.65
N ILE A 297 17.58 -33.56 3.74
CA ILE A 297 18.25 -32.98 2.58
C ILE A 297 17.57 -33.46 1.31
N ILE A 298 17.33 -32.57 0.35
CA ILE A 298 16.82 -32.90 -0.98
C ILE A 298 18.02 -33.07 -1.91
N VAL A 299 18.08 -34.19 -2.63
CA VAL A 299 18.95 -34.40 -3.78
C VAL A 299 18.07 -34.53 -5.01
N GLU A 300 18.17 -33.57 -5.92
CA GLU A 300 17.31 -33.49 -7.10
C GLU A 300 18.11 -33.16 -8.36
N LYS A 301 17.50 -33.33 -9.53
CA LYS A 301 18.12 -32.96 -10.79
C LYS A 301 18.46 -31.48 -10.80
N SER A 302 19.73 -31.13 -11.06
CA SER A 302 20.09 -29.73 -11.29
C SER A 302 19.55 -29.31 -12.65
N ILE A 303 18.79 -28.22 -12.66
CA ILE A 303 18.26 -27.62 -13.88
C ILE A 303 19.02 -26.32 -14.12
N SER A 304 19.72 -26.23 -15.23
CA SER A 304 20.46 -25.03 -15.60
C SER A 304 19.55 -24.07 -16.35
N GLY A 305 19.60 -22.80 -15.97
CA GLY A 305 18.79 -21.77 -16.62
C GLY A 305 18.73 -20.48 -15.83
N LYS A 306 17.86 -19.61 -16.31
CA LYS A 306 17.51 -18.34 -15.68
C LYS A 306 16.33 -18.55 -14.75
N ASP A 307 16.31 -17.79 -13.67
CA ASP A 307 15.26 -17.77 -12.66
C ASP A 307 14.12 -16.85 -13.11
N TYR A 308 12.89 -17.37 -13.12
CA TYR A 308 11.68 -16.63 -13.45
C TYR A 308 10.66 -16.70 -12.32
N ARG A 309 10.01 -15.58 -12.02
CA ARG A 309 8.72 -15.55 -11.32
C ARG A 309 7.61 -15.39 -12.36
N LEU A 310 6.67 -16.32 -12.37
CA LEU A 310 5.37 -16.15 -13.02
C LEU A 310 4.34 -15.75 -11.97
N LEU A 311 3.46 -14.81 -12.30
CA LEU A 311 2.40 -14.34 -11.41
C LEU A 311 1.05 -14.67 -12.02
N CYS A 312 0.23 -15.39 -11.26
CA CYS A 312 -1.17 -15.59 -11.57
C CYS A 312 -2.05 -14.85 -10.57
N VAL A 313 -3.12 -14.23 -11.07
CA VAL A 313 -4.15 -13.57 -10.27
C VAL A 313 -5.49 -14.19 -10.64
N ASN A 314 -6.21 -14.70 -9.64
CA ASN A 314 -7.49 -15.38 -9.79
C ASN A 314 -7.47 -16.49 -10.87
N GLY A 315 -6.44 -17.34 -10.82
CA GLY A 315 -6.25 -18.45 -11.78
C GLY A 315 -5.80 -18.04 -13.19
N ARG A 316 -5.54 -16.75 -13.45
CA ARG A 316 -5.09 -16.24 -14.75
C ARG A 316 -3.67 -15.72 -14.67
N PHE A 317 -2.87 -15.98 -15.70
CA PHE A 317 -1.52 -15.43 -15.79
C PHE A 317 -1.61 -13.92 -16.03
N VAL A 318 -0.77 -13.16 -15.34
CA VAL A 318 -0.73 -11.69 -15.45
C VAL A 318 0.65 -11.20 -15.83
N ALA A 319 1.72 -11.74 -15.24
CA ALA A 319 3.06 -11.23 -15.43
C ALA A 319 4.13 -12.32 -15.32
N ALA A 320 5.26 -12.11 -16.00
CA ALA A 320 6.48 -12.90 -15.81
C ALA A 320 7.68 -11.97 -15.63
N THR A 321 8.62 -12.36 -14.78
CA THR A 321 9.83 -11.58 -14.52
C THR A 321 11.03 -12.51 -14.38
N GLU A 322 12.06 -12.28 -15.18
CA GLU A 322 13.38 -12.87 -14.96
C GLU A 322 14.02 -12.18 -13.76
N ARG A 323 14.51 -12.97 -12.81
CA ARG A 323 15.21 -12.47 -11.63
C ARG A 323 16.68 -12.81 -11.77
N ARG A 324 17.54 -11.79 -11.72
CA ARG A 324 19.00 -11.97 -11.71
C ARG A 324 19.56 -11.64 -10.33
N PRO A 325 20.51 -12.44 -9.81
CA PRO A 325 21.24 -12.08 -8.60
C PRO A 325 21.98 -10.75 -8.78
N ALA A 326 22.26 -10.09 -7.65
CA ALA A 326 23.11 -8.90 -7.66
C ALA A 326 24.47 -9.24 -8.30
N SER A 327 25.00 -8.33 -9.12
CA SER A 327 26.29 -8.50 -9.79
C SER A 327 27.00 -7.15 -9.93
N VAL A 328 28.32 -7.20 -10.06
CA VAL A 328 29.15 -6.05 -10.45
C VAL A 328 29.99 -6.41 -11.67
N THR A 329 30.34 -5.40 -12.46
CA THR A 329 31.21 -5.57 -13.64
C THR A 329 32.51 -4.81 -13.43
N GLY A 330 33.63 -5.49 -13.60
CA GLY A 330 34.96 -4.93 -13.43
C GLY A 330 35.27 -3.83 -14.43
N ASP A 331 35.93 -2.79 -13.96
CA ASP A 331 36.53 -1.74 -14.79
C ASP A 331 38.07 -1.87 -14.88
N GLY A 332 38.64 -2.89 -14.22
CA GLY A 332 40.08 -3.16 -14.17
C GLY A 332 40.85 -2.41 -13.08
N TYR A 333 40.19 -1.56 -12.30
CA TYR A 333 40.86 -0.74 -11.29
C TYR A 333 40.15 -0.75 -9.93
N ALA A 334 38.82 -0.66 -9.91
CA ALA A 334 38.03 -0.62 -8.69
C ALA A 334 37.89 -2.01 -8.05
N THR A 335 37.88 -2.05 -6.72
CA THR A 335 37.57 -3.29 -5.99
C THR A 335 36.08 -3.63 -6.11
N ILE A 336 35.71 -4.89 -5.85
CA ILE A 336 34.29 -5.28 -5.75
C ILE A 336 33.53 -4.36 -4.79
N ASP A 337 34.15 -3.97 -3.66
CA ASP A 337 33.52 -3.07 -2.69
C ASP A 337 33.20 -1.69 -3.28
N GLU A 338 34.16 -1.10 -4.00
CA GLU A 338 34.00 0.19 -4.67
C GLU A 338 32.98 0.12 -5.81
N LEU A 339 32.93 -0.99 -6.55
CA LEU A 339 31.95 -1.23 -7.59
C LEU A 339 30.53 -1.36 -7.00
N ILE A 340 30.36 -2.02 -5.86
CA ILE A 340 29.07 -2.07 -5.13
C ILE A 340 28.65 -0.66 -4.71
N ASP A 341 29.59 0.14 -4.22
CA ASP A 341 29.33 1.53 -3.85
C ASP A 341 28.87 2.38 -5.04
N LYS A 342 29.52 2.21 -6.18
CA LYS A 342 29.14 2.87 -7.43
C LYS A 342 27.73 2.47 -7.88
N GLU A 343 27.41 1.18 -7.85
CA GLU A 343 26.07 0.67 -8.15
C GLU A 343 25.01 1.25 -7.21
N ASN A 344 25.25 1.20 -5.90
CA ASN A 344 24.30 1.67 -4.88
C ASN A 344 24.10 3.20 -4.87
N ARG A 345 24.95 3.98 -5.55
CA ARG A 345 24.76 5.42 -5.78
C ARG A 345 23.83 5.73 -6.95
N SER A 346 23.44 4.74 -7.75
CA SER A 346 22.48 4.92 -8.84
C SER A 346 21.10 5.30 -8.29
N ALA A 347 20.44 6.30 -8.90
CA ALA A 347 19.07 6.68 -8.55
C ALA A 347 18.06 5.52 -8.67
N ALA A 348 18.36 4.52 -9.50
CA ALA A 348 17.53 3.34 -9.67
C ALA A 348 17.64 2.32 -8.51
N ARG A 349 18.65 2.46 -7.62
CA ARG A 349 18.88 1.61 -6.45
C ARG A 349 18.67 2.40 -5.16
N SER A 350 17.51 2.23 -4.54
CA SER A 350 17.20 2.87 -3.27
C SER A 350 16.33 1.95 -2.44
N ASP A 351 16.43 2.04 -1.12
CA ASP A 351 15.60 1.21 -0.25
C ASP A 351 14.17 1.78 -0.09
N THR A 352 13.62 2.49 -1.09
CA THR A 352 12.26 3.04 -1.04
C THR A 352 11.21 2.01 -1.50
N PRO A 353 9.96 2.09 -1.02
CA PRO A 353 8.83 1.27 -1.46
C PRO A 353 8.48 1.43 -2.94
N THR A 354 9.11 2.39 -3.61
CA THR A 354 8.90 2.72 -5.02
C THR A 354 10.19 2.63 -5.83
N SER A 355 11.32 2.19 -5.27
CA SER A 355 12.55 2.05 -6.04
C SER A 355 12.55 0.74 -6.83
N PRO A 356 12.91 0.75 -8.14
CA PRO A 356 12.99 -0.47 -8.96
C PRO A 356 13.91 -1.55 -8.38
N MET A 357 14.95 -1.16 -7.64
CA MET A 357 15.96 -2.06 -7.10
C MET A 357 16.31 -1.70 -5.65
N GLY A 358 16.44 -2.72 -4.80
CA GLY A 358 17.04 -2.54 -3.48
C GLY A 358 18.55 -2.30 -3.58
N GLN A 359 19.15 -1.78 -2.50
CA GLN A 359 20.60 -1.69 -2.42
C GLN A 359 21.23 -3.08 -2.33
N ILE A 360 22.42 -3.22 -2.93
CA ILE A 360 23.27 -4.40 -2.79
C ILE A 360 23.80 -4.41 -1.36
N GLN A 361 23.37 -5.39 -0.57
CA GLN A 361 23.74 -5.52 0.84
C GLN A 361 25.00 -6.36 1.00
N ARG A 362 25.95 -5.84 1.78
CA ARG A 362 27.21 -6.49 2.18
C ARG A 362 27.02 -7.34 3.43
N ASP A 363 26.21 -8.39 3.31
CA ASP A 363 25.97 -9.32 4.42
C ASP A 363 26.89 -10.54 4.35
N HIS A 364 26.82 -11.37 5.40
CA HIS A 364 27.59 -12.62 5.49
C HIS A 364 27.32 -13.58 4.31
N ALA A 365 26.12 -13.57 3.74
CA ALA A 365 25.78 -14.44 2.62
C ALA A 365 26.48 -14.02 1.32
N LEU A 366 26.62 -12.71 1.08
CA LEU A 366 27.43 -12.18 -0.01
C LEU A 366 28.90 -12.55 0.17
N GLN A 367 29.44 -12.34 1.38
CA GLN A 367 30.85 -12.64 1.68
C GLN A 367 31.18 -14.12 1.44
N LEU A 368 30.37 -15.03 1.99
CA LEU A 368 30.52 -16.47 1.81
C LEU A 368 30.51 -16.88 0.33
N TYR A 369 29.65 -16.26 -0.48
CA TYR A 369 29.56 -16.58 -1.90
C TYR A 369 30.74 -16.01 -2.72
N LEU A 370 31.33 -14.89 -2.31
CA LEU A 370 32.59 -14.44 -2.89
C LEU A 370 33.73 -15.41 -2.54
N GLU A 371 33.81 -15.85 -1.30
CA GLU A 371 34.82 -16.83 -0.85
C GLU A 371 34.70 -18.16 -1.61
N GLU A 372 33.48 -18.65 -1.86
CA GLU A 372 33.22 -19.84 -2.69
C GLU A 372 33.75 -19.68 -4.13
N GLN A 373 33.78 -18.47 -4.65
CA GLN A 373 34.34 -18.13 -5.96
C GLN A 373 35.85 -17.86 -5.93
N GLY A 374 36.48 -17.92 -4.75
CA GLY A 374 37.88 -17.54 -4.56
C GLY A 374 38.12 -16.03 -4.63
N LEU A 375 37.08 -15.22 -4.42
CA LEU A 375 37.09 -13.77 -4.47
C LEU A 375 36.88 -13.16 -3.08
N SER A 376 37.16 -11.87 -2.96
CA SER A 376 36.89 -11.06 -1.78
C SER A 376 36.43 -9.66 -2.17
N LEU A 377 35.91 -8.88 -1.21
CA LEU A 377 35.52 -7.49 -1.46
C LEU A 377 36.67 -6.60 -1.97
N GLU A 378 37.91 -6.95 -1.64
CA GLU A 378 39.13 -6.25 -2.07
C GLU A 378 39.61 -6.68 -3.47
N THR A 379 38.95 -7.65 -4.10
CA THR A 379 39.36 -8.15 -5.42
C THR A 379 39.04 -7.12 -6.49
N VAL A 380 40.01 -6.85 -7.36
CA VAL A 380 39.83 -6.02 -8.57
C VAL A 380 39.53 -6.95 -9.75
N LEU A 381 38.36 -6.76 -10.36
CA LEU A 381 37.90 -7.57 -11.49
C LEU A 381 38.47 -7.06 -12.80
N ASN A 382 38.72 -7.96 -13.76
CA ASN A 382 39.19 -7.55 -15.09
C ASN A 382 38.13 -6.68 -15.80
N PRO A 383 38.53 -5.77 -16.70
CA PRO A 383 37.59 -4.97 -17.46
C PRO A 383 36.56 -5.85 -18.20
N GLY A 384 35.27 -5.61 -17.94
CA GLY A 384 34.16 -6.35 -18.55
C GLY A 384 33.83 -7.71 -17.91
N GLU A 385 34.56 -8.14 -16.89
CA GLU A 385 34.25 -9.34 -16.12
C GLU A 385 33.09 -9.08 -15.16
N THR A 386 31.98 -9.80 -15.33
CA THR A 386 30.82 -9.70 -14.42
C THR A 386 30.87 -10.83 -13.39
N VAL A 387 30.83 -10.46 -12.11
CA VAL A 387 30.75 -11.40 -10.99
C VAL A 387 29.40 -11.26 -10.32
N TYR A 388 28.73 -12.40 -10.10
CA TYR A 388 27.54 -12.46 -9.28
C TYR A 388 27.93 -12.45 -7.80
N LEU A 389 27.28 -11.57 -7.05
CA LEU A 389 27.49 -11.36 -5.62
C LEU A 389 26.65 -12.30 -4.77
N ARG A 390 25.67 -12.98 -5.37
CA ARG A 390 24.78 -13.93 -4.69
C ARG A 390 24.42 -15.09 -5.62
N LYS A 391 24.13 -16.23 -5.00
CA LYS A 391 23.67 -17.44 -5.69
C LYS A 391 22.20 -17.38 -6.12
N VAL A 392 21.34 -16.76 -5.31
CA VAL A 392 19.89 -16.67 -5.53
C VAL A 392 19.50 -15.24 -5.88
N ALA A 393 18.56 -15.08 -6.79
CA ALA A 393 18.04 -13.79 -7.20
C ALA A 393 17.10 -13.18 -6.14
N ASN A 394 17.67 -12.61 -5.08
CA ASN A 394 16.92 -11.87 -4.07
C ASN A 394 16.90 -10.36 -4.39
N LEU A 395 15.75 -9.86 -4.85
CA LEU A 395 15.56 -8.45 -5.20
C LEU A 395 15.80 -7.50 -4.02
N SER A 396 15.45 -7.91 -2.79
CA SER A 396 15.66 -7.09 -1.59
C SER A 396 17.13 -6.94 -1.22
N ALA A 397 18.01 -7.72 -1.84
CA ALA A 397 19.45 -7.73 -1.59
C ALA A 397 20.25 -7.31 -2.84
N GLY A 398 19.62 -6.50 -3.70
CA GLY A 398 20.25 -5.91 -4.88
C GLY A 398 20.05 -6.68 -6.19
N GLY A 399 19.25 -7.75 -6.18
CA GLY A 399 18.87 -8.45 -7.41
C GLY A 399 18.14 -7.54 -8.41
N ILE A 400 18.14 -7.95 -9.66
CA ILE A 400 17.57 -7.20 -10.79
C ILE A 400 16.33 -7.96 -11.29
N SER A 401 15.25 -7.22 -11.56
CA SER A 401 14.03 -7.73 -12.21
C SER A 401 13.98 -7.30 -13.67
N ILE A 402 13.74 -8.25 -14.57
CA ILE A 402 13.59 -7.98 -16.00
C ILE A 402 12.22 -8.49 -16.42
N ASP A 403 11.39 -7.61 -16.98
CA ASP A 403 10.08 -8.02 -17.50
C ASP A 403 10.25 -9.08 -18.60
N ALA A 404 9.49 -10.16 -18.45
CA ALA A 404 9.44 -11.29 -19.38
C ALA A 404 7.98 -11.60 -19.79
N THR A 405 7.04 -10.71 -19.49
CA THR A 405 5.61 -10.94 -19.68
C THR A 405 5.24 -11.13 -21.16
N HIS A 406 5.88 -10.38 -22.06
CA HIS A 406 5.65 -10.50 -23.50
C HIS A 406 6.58 -11.49 -24.21
N THR A 407 7.55 -12.07 -23.50
CA THR A 407 8.52 -13.02 -24.07
C THR A 407 8.16 -14.47 -23.74
N ILE A 408 7.32 -14.70 -22.74
CA ILE A 408 6.89 -16.05 -22.33
C ILE A 408 6.17 -16.80 -23.47
N HIS A 409 6.52 -18.08 -23.63
CA HIS A 409 5.82 -18.96 -24.57
C HIS A 409 4.37 -19.22 -24.13
N PRO A 410 3.38 -19.27 -25.05
CA PRO A 410 1.98 -19.55 -24.71
C PRO A 410 1.76 -20.84 -23.91
N ASP A 411 2.51 -21.91 -24.19
CA ASP A 411 2.41 -23.16 -23.41
C ASP A 411 2.80 -22.98 -21.94
N ASN A 412 3.76 -22.10 -21.63
CA ASN A 412 4.21 -21.84 -20.25
C ASN A 412 3.19 -20.98 -19.50
N LEU A 413 2.54 -20.06 -20.21
CA LEU A 413 1.41 -19.29 -19.70
C LEU A 413 0.24 -20.22 -19.35
N ILE A 414 -0.13 -21.13 -20.25
CA ILE A 414 -1.20 -22.12 -20.01
C ILE A 414 -0.85 -23.00 -18.82
N LEU A 415 0.40 -23.48 -18.74
CA LEU A 415 0.91 -24.25 -17.60
C LEU A 415 0.76 -23.48 -16.28
N ALA A 416 1.18 -22.21 -16.25
CA ALA A 416 1.08 -21.38 -15.05
C ALA A 416 -0.38 -21.22 -14.59
N GLN A 417 -1.31 -21.02 -15.54
CA GLN A 417 -2.74 -20.94 -15.23
C GLN A 417 -3.32 -22.26 -14.73
N ASP A 418 -2.91 -23.39 -15.31
CA ASP A 418 -3.35 -24.72 -14.90
C ASP A 418 -2.91 -25.00 -13.46
N VAL A 419 -1.62 -24.77 -13.16
CA VAL A 419 -1.08 -24.83 -11.79
C VAL A 419 -1.89 -23.95 -10.85
N ALA A 420 -2.20 -22.71 -11.25
CA ALA A 420 -2.93 -21.76 -10.40
C ALA A 420 -4.36 -22.22 -10.07
N GLN A 421 -5.03 -22.96 -10.95
CA GLN A 421 -6.40 -23.46 -10.72
C GLN A 421 -6.49 -24.55 -9.65
N HIS A 422 -5.36 -25.17 -9.28
CA HIS A 422 -5.32 -26.13 -8.18
C HIS A 422 -5.32 -25.49 -6.79
N PHE A 423 -5.17 -24.17 -6.69
CA PHE A 423 -5.12 -23.44 -5.42
C PHE A 423 -6.23 -22.39 -5.37
N ARG A 424 -6.95 -22.29 -4.25
CA ARG A 424 -7.90 -21.21 -3.98
C ARG A 424 -7.17 -20.02 -3.39
N LEU A 425 -6.34 -19.39 -4.21
CA LEU A 425 -5.53 -18.23 -3.86
C LEU A 425 -5.77 -17.12 -4.89
N THR A 426 -6.03 -15.91 -4.41
CA THR A 426 -6.22 -14.73 -5.25
C THR A 426 -4.94 -14.41 -6.02
N CYS A 427 -3.79 -14.53 -5.38
CA CYS A 427 -2.49 -14.23 -5.98
C CYS A 427 -1.53 -15.41 -5.76
N LEU A 428 -0.94 -15.90 -6.85
CA LEU A 428 -0.03 -17.05 -6.82
C LEU A 428 1.25 -16.72 -7.57
N GLY A 429 2.38 -16.83 -6.88
CA GLY A 429 3.71 -16.79 -7.51
C GLY A 429 4.19 -18.20 -7.83
N ILE A 430 4.68 -18.41 -9.04
CA ILE A 430 5.32 -19.65 -9.47
C ILE A 430 6.78 -19.34 -9.78
N ASP A 431 7.69 -19.93 -9.05
CA ASP A 431 9.13 -19.78 -9.30
C ASP A 431 9.53 -20.92 -10.22
N ALA A 432 10.12 -20.58 -11.36
CA ALA A 432 10.52 -21.54 -12.37
C ALA A 432 11.95 -21.27 -12.85
N ILE A 433 12.61 -22.32 -13.31
CA ILE A 433 13.92 -22.23 -13.95
C ILE A 433 13.85 -22.77 -15.37
N THR A 434 14.42 -22.02 -16.31
CA THR A 434 14.56 -22.45 -17.69
C THR A 434 15.65 -21.67 -18.41
N SER A 435 16.32 -22.28 -19.38
CA SER A 435 17.29 -21.58 -20.22
C SER A 435 16.65 -20.44 -21.04
N ASP A 436 15.39 -20.62 -21.45
CA ASP A 436 14.69 -19.69 -22.32
C ASP A 436 13.16 -19.78 -22.13
N ILE A 437 12.57 -18.77 -21.50
CA ILE A 437 11.14 -18.70 -21.22
C ILE A 437 10.27 -18.58 -22.48
N SER A 438 10.87 -18.21 -23.62
CA SER A 438 10.20 -18.11 -24.92
C SER A 438 10.01 -19.44 -25.64
N ARG A 439 10.58 -20.52 -25.08
CA ARG A 439 10.36 -21.90 -25.55
C ARG A 439 9.32 -22.62 -24.72
N SER A 440 8.64 -23.58 -25.34
CA SER A 440 7.65 -24.41 -24.63
C SER A 440 8.32 -25.26 -23.55
N TRP A 441 7.70 -25.36 -22.38
CA TRP A 441 8.10 -26.29 -21.31
C TRP A 441 8.15 -27.74 -21.79
N LYS A 442 7.40 -28.06 -22.86
CA LYS A 442 7.37 -29.39 -23.51
C LYS A 442 8.67 -29.73 -24.24
N ASP A 443 9.48 -28.73 -24.60
CA ASP A 443 10.76 -28.93 -25.28
C ASP A 443 11.86 -29.46 -24.34
N GLY A 444 11.58 -29.55 -23.04
CA GLY A 444 12.54 -29.86 -21.98
C GLY A 444 13.25 -28.61 -21.46
N ASN A 445 13.84 -28.73 -20.27
CA ASN A 445 14.53 -27.65 -19.54
C ASN A 445 13.62 -26.53 -18.98
N PHE A 446 12.40 -26.86 -18.56
CA PHE A 446 11.57 -26.01 -17.70
C PHE A 446 11.27 -26.79 -16.43
N SER A 447 11.35 -26.14 -15.26
CA SER A 447 11.00 -26.77 -14.00
C SER A 447 10.48 -25.77 -13.00
N ILE A 448 9.34 -26.10 -12.37
CA ILE A 448 8.75 -25.36 -11.26
C ILE A 448 9.54 -25.71 -9.99
N LEU A 449 10.09 -24.68 -9.34
CA LEU A 449 10.90 -24.80 -8.14
C LEU A 449 10.04 -24.69 -6.87
N GLU A 450 9.13 -23.72 -6.84
CA GLU A 450 8.24 -23.48 -5.70
C GLU A 450 6.99 -22.69 -6.11
N ILE A 451 5.98 -22.77 -5.26
CA ILE A 451 4.74 -21.99 -5.32
C ILE A 451 4.70 -21.06 -4.11
N ASN A 452 4.27 -19.83 -4.30
CA ASN A 452 4.24 -18.78 -3.29
C ASN A 452 2.81 -18.20 -3.17
N SER A 453 2.19 -18.31 -1.98
CA SER A 453 0.83 -17.79 -1.72
C SER A 453 0.76 -16.29 -1.42
N ALA A 454 1.88 -15.65 -1.12
CA ALA A 454 1.98 -14.21 -0.83
C ALA A 454 3.12 -13.54 -1.65
N PRO A 455 3.06 -13.57 -2.98
CA PRO A 455 4.15 -13.05 -3.81
C PRO A 455 4.26 -11.52 -3.72
N GLY A 456 5.49 -11.02 -3.62
CA GLY A 456 5.77 -9.60 -3.83
C GLY A 456 5.47 -9.21 -5.28
N ILE A 457 4.70 -8.14 -5.48
CA ILE A 457 4.24 -7.70 -6.82
C ILE A 457 5.07 -6.56 -7.40
N PHE A 458 5.87 -5.91 -6.56
CA PHE A 458 6.58 -4.69 -6.91
C PHE A 458 7.51 -4.86 -8.11
N MET A 459 8.14 -6.02 -8.23
CA MET A 459 9.04 -6.33 -9.34
C MET A 459 8.37 -6.34 -10.72
N HIS A 460 7.05 -6.52 -10.78
CA HIS A 460 6.27 -6.41 -12.00
C HIS A 460 5.81 -4.96 -12.24
N LEU A 461 5.54 -4.20 -11.18
CA LEU A 461 5.11 -2.80 -11.27
C LEU A 461 6.25 -1.86 -11.67
N LYS A 462 7.48 -2.11 -11.20
CA LYS A 462 8.65 -1.29 -11.52
C LYS A 462 9.85 -2.20 -11.77
N PRO A 463 9.86 -2.94 -12.90
CA PRO A 463 11.00 -3.78 -13.23
C PRO A 463 12.25 -2.93 -13.45
N SER A 464 13.42 -3.50 -13.20
CA SER A 464 14.69 -2.82 -13.47
C SER A 464 14.93 -2.65 -14.98
N VAL A 465 14.44 -3.59 -15.79
CA VAL A 465 14.50 -3.56 -17.25
C VAL A 465 13.16 -4.05 -17.82
N GLY A 466 12.63 -3.34 -18.82
CA GLY A 466 11.36 -3.69 -19.48
C GLY A 466 10.18 -2.82 -19.03
N GLU A 467 8.96 -3.27 -19.31
CA GLU A 467 7.75 -2.48 -19.10
C GLU A 467 7.04 -2.82 -17.78
N SER A 468 6.39 -1.80 -17.21
CA SER A 468 5.55 -1.97 -16.01
C SER A 468 4.29 -2.77 -16.35
N VAL A 469 3.94 -3.75 -15.51
CA VAL A 469 2.69 -4.51 -15.60
C VAL A 469 1.81 -4.18 -14.41
N ASP A 470 0.57 -3.71 -14.66
CA ASP A 470 -0.38 -3.29 -13.62
C ASP A 470 -1.06 -4.49 -12.92
N VAL A 471 -0.25 -5.22 -12.17
CA VAL A 471 -0.67 -6.37 -11.36
C VAL A 471 -1.55 -5.97 -10.18
N ALA A 472 -1.41 -4.74 -9.66
CA ALA A 472 -2.22 -4.26 -8.54
C ALA A 472 -3.69 -4.07 -8.98
N ALA A 473 -3.92 -3.53 -10.18
CA ALA A 473 -5.27 -3.40 -10.72
C ALA A 473 -5.87 -4.78 -11.03
N ALA A 474 -5.07 -5.73 -11.55
CA ALA A 474 -5.53 -7.10 -11.78
C ALA A 474 -6.01 -7.77 -10.49
N ILE A 475 -5.31 -7.55 -9.36
CA ILE A 475 -5.70 -8.06 -8.04
C ILE A 475 -7.03 -7.43 -7.59
N LEU A 476 -7.12 -6.10 -7.54
CA LEU A 476 -8.32 -5.42 -7.03
C LEU A 476 -9.56 -5.70 -7.91
N LYS A 477 -9.39 -5.83 -9.23
CA LYS A 477 -10.46 -6.19 -10.17
C LYS A 477 -10.97 -7.62 -10.02
N THR A 478 -10.29 -8.47 -9.26
CA THR A 478 -10.83 -9.77 -8.85
C THR A 478 -12.00 -9.63 -7.90
N PHE A 479 -11.98 -8.58 -7.06
CA PHE A 479 -12.99 -8.34 -6.04
C PHE A 479 -14.02 -7.29 -6.45
N PHE A 480 -13.60 -6.29 -7.23
CA PHE A 480 -14.41 -5.12 -7.54
C PHE A 480 -14.37 -4.80 -9.04
N SER A 481 -15.52 -4.81 -9.72
CA SER A 481 -15.55 -4.40 -11.14
C SER A 481 -15.43 -2.87 -11.27
N SER A 482 -15.86 -2.14 -10.24
CA SER A 482 -15.79 -0.69 -10.11
C SER A 482 -15.64 -0.27 -8.64
N GLY A 483 -15.29 1.01 -8.40
CA GLY A 483 -15.31 1.59 -7.05
C GLY A 483 -16.71 1.64 -6.42
N GLU A 484 -17.78 1.60 -7.22
CA GLU A 484 -19.17 1.53 -6.74
C GLU A 484 -19.47 0.14 -6.16
N ASP A 485 -19.00 -0.93 -6.78
CA ASP A 485 -19.19 -2.31 -6.29
C ASP A 485 -18.51 -2.55 -4.94
N ALA A 486 -17.45 -1.80 -4.64
CA ALA A 486 -16.74 -1.88 -3.37
C ALA A 486 -17.52 -1.26 -2.20
N ARG A 487 -18.68 -0.65 -2.46
CA ARG A 487 -19.41 0.14 -1.47
C ARG A 487 -20.77 -0.44 -1.19
N ILE A 488 -21.35 0.06 -0.12
CA ILE A 488 -22.77 -0.10 0.17
C ILE A 488 -23.44 1.26 0.01
N PRO A 489 -24.75 1.31 -0.24
CA PRO A 489 -25.52 2.54 -0.18
C PRO A 489 -25.27 3.32 1.13
N THR A 490 -25.16 4.64 1.01
CA THR A 490 -24.93 5.56 2.14
C THR A 490 -25.90 6.73 2.10
N ILE A 491 -26.47 7.08 3.26
CA ILE A 491 -27.33 8.25 3.43
C ILE A 491 -26.72 9.16 4.51
N SER A 492 -26.46 10.41 4.15
CA SER A 492 -25.93 11.44 5.06
C SER A 492 -27.00 12.42 5.47
N PHE A 493 -27.02 12.77 6.76
CA PHE A 493 -27.82 13.87 7.31
C PHE A 493 -26.89 14.87 8.00
N ASN A 494 -27.18 16.17 7.95
CA ASN A 494 -26.58 17.09 8.93
C ASN A 494 -27.25 16.97 10.31
N GLN A 495 -28.57 16.73 10.30
CA GLN A 495 -29.36 16.49 11.51
C GLN A 495 -30.54 15.56 11.22
N ILE A 496 -30.83 14.64 12.13
CA ILE A 496 -32.02 13.79 12.12
C ILE A 496 -32.39 13.42 13.56
N SER A 497 -33.68 13.36 13.87
CA SER A 497 -34.13 12.88 15.18
C SER A 497 -34.08 11.35 15.24
N THR A 498 -33.83 10.80 16.43
CA THR A 498 -33.87 9.34 16.62
C THR A 498 -35.22 8.74 16.19
N LYS A 499 -36.34 9.45 16.38
CA LYS A 499 -37.67 9.01 15.94
C LYS A 499 -37.73 8.90 14.41
N CYS A 500 -37.36 9.97 13.69
CA CYS A 500 -37.36 9.98 12.23
C CYS A 500 -36.40 8.93 11.65
N LEU A 501 -35.24 8.71 12.30
CA LEU A 501 -34.32 7.65 11.89
C LEU A 501 -34.94 6.26 12.02
N GLN A 502 -35.64 5.97 13.11
CA GLN A 502 -36.31 4.67 13.29
C GLN A 502 -37.45 4.46 12.27
N GLU A 503 -38.23 5.51 11.99
CA GLU A 503 -39.26 5.48 10.94
C GLU A 503 -38.66 5.27 9.54
N LEU A 504 -37.51 5.89 9.27
CA LEU A 504 -36.75 5.69 8.03
C LEU A 504 -36.26 4.23 7.91
N ILE A 505 -35.64 3.69 8.97
CA ILE A 505 -35.20 2.29 9.03
C ILE A 505 -36.39 1.35 8.79
N ASP A 506 -37.54 1.62 9.41
CA ASP A 506 -38.76 0.82 9.23
C ASP A 506 -39.28 0.83 7.80
N SER A 507 -39.28 2.02 7.16
CA SER A 507 -39.68 2.17 5.76
C SER A 507 -38.79 1.37 4.80
N ILE A 508 -37.49 1.34 5.07
CA ILE A 508 -36.52 0.59 4.26
C ILE A 508 -36.67 -0.91 4.49
N LEU A 509 -36.77 -1.36 5.75
CA LEU A 509 -36.96 -2.78 6.07
C LEU A 509 -38.30 -3.34 5.58
N LEU A 510 -39.33 -2.50 5.41
CA LEU A 510 -40.59 -2.94 4.80
C LEU A 510 -40.42 -3.32 3.32
N GLN A 511 -39.49 -2.68 2.61
CA GLN A 511 -39.15 -2.97 1.22
C GLN A 511 -38.03 -4.02 1.10
N HIS A 512 -37.11 -4.03 2.07
CA HIS A 512 -35.95 -4.91 2.12
C HIS A 512 -35.83 -5.62 3.49
N PRO A 513 -36.65 -6.65 3.77
CA PRO A 513 -36.75 -7.26 5.10
C PRO A 513 -35.46 -7.90 5.62
N ASP A 514 -34.60 -8.37 4.72
CA ASP A 514 -33.36 -9.07 5.06
C ASP A 514 -32.15 -8.15 5.23
N TRP A 515 -32.32 -6.84 5.00
CA TRP A 515 -31.20 -5.90 5.08
C TRP A 515 -30.76 -5.62 6.52
N ILE A 516 -29.46 -5.40 6.65
CA ILE A 516 -28.83 -4.90 7.87
C ILE A 516 -28.44 -3.45 7.64
N ILE A 517 -29.11 -2.56 8.36
CA ILE A 517 -28.94 -1.12 8.30
C ILE A 517 -28.17 -0.67 9.54
N GLY A 518 -27.04 -0.02 9.34
CA GLY A 518 -26.25 0.59 10.39
C GLY A 518 -26.55 2.08 10.42
N ALA A 519 -26.74 2.64 11.61
CA ALA A 519 -26.95 4.06 11.73
C ALA A 519 -26.21 4.71 12.90
N VAL A 520 -25.80 5.96 12.73
CA VAL A 520 -25.27 6.81 13.81
C VAL A 520 -26.08 8.11 13.84
N CYS A 521 -26.67 8.42 15.00
CA CYS A 521 -27.53 9.59 15.20
C CYS A 521 -27.54 10.01 16.68
N GLN A 522 -27.41 11.32 16.95
CA GLN A 522 -27.53 11.92 18.28
C GLN A 522 -26.77 11.18 19.40
N GLY A 523 -25.54 10.75 19.14
CA GLY A 523 -24.73 10.02 20.13
C GLY A 523 -25.14 8.58 20.38
N ASN A 524 -25.88 7.96 19.45
CA ASN A 524 -26.28 6.57 19.48
C ASN A 524 -25.85 5.84 18.20
N VAL A 525 -25.57 4.55 18.33
CA VAL A 525 -25.34 3.63 17.21
C VAL A 525 -26.49 2.64 17.15
N PHE A 526 -26.96 2.34 15.94
CA PHE A 526 -28.02 1.37 15.70
C PHE A 526 -27.59 0.33 14.68
N ILE A 527 -28.05 -0.91 14.89
CA ILE A 527 -28.12 -1.94 13.85
C ILE A 527 -29.59 -2.33 13.75
N ASN A 528 -30.22 -2.02 12.62
CA ASN A 528 -31.67 -1.99 12.45
C ASN A 528 -32.31 -1.19 13.61
N ARG A 529 -33.19 -1.80 14.40
CA ARG A 529 -33.85 -1.16 15.56
C ARG A 529 -33.04 -1.26 16.85
N ALA A 530 -31.95 -2.01 16.87
CA ALA A 530 -31.22 -2.31 18.10
C ALA A 530 -30.11 -1.28 18.36
N THR A 531 -30.21 -0.55 19.47
CA THR A 531 -29.14 0.32 19.95
C THR A 531 -27.90 -0.48 20.35
N LYS A 532 -26.72 0.06 20.02
CA LYS A 532 -25.40 -0.47 20.36
C LYS A 532 -24.62 0.54 21.21
N ALA A 533 -23.53 0.07 21.81
CA ALA A 533 -22.64 0.95 22.58
C ALA A 533 -22.06 2.04 21.67
N PHE A 534 -22.06 3.28 22.17
CA PHE A 534 -21.50 4.43 21.47
C PHE A 534 -20.09 4.72 21.96
N HIS A 535 -19.13 4.78 21.04
CA HIS A 535 -17.76 5.18 21.30
C HIS A 535 -17.64 6.72 21.27
N ALA A 536 -16.79 7.29 22.12
CA ALA A 536 -16.63 8.75 22.21
C ALA A 536 -16.13 9.41 20.90
N GLY A 537 -15.26 8.72 20.17
CA GLY A 537 -14.85 9.12 18.81
C GLY A 537 -15.95 8.78 17.81
N TYR A 538 -16.54 9.80 17.18
CA TYR A 538 -17.68 9.64 16.29
C TYR A 538 -17.31 8.73 15.10
N ASN A 539 -16.19 9.00 14.44
CA ASN A 539 -15.79 8.26 13.24
C ASN A 539 -15.38 6.81 13.55
N THR A 540 -15.03 6.48 14.81
CA THR A 540 -14.87 5.09 15.24
C THR A 540 -16.18 4.31 15.15
N ASN A 541 -17.32 4.94 15.48
CA ASN A 541 -18.63 4.29 15.36
C ASN A 541 -18.99 4.01 13.90
N VAL A 542 -18.77 4.99 13.02
CA VAL A 542 -19.00 4.85 11.56
C VAL A 542 -18.10 3.77 10.98
N GLN A 543 -16.82 3.77 11.33
CA GLN A 543 -15.88 2.72 10.93
C GLN A 543 -16.34 1.34 11.39
N ASN A 544 -16.80 1.19 12.64
CA ASN A 544 -17.28 -0.08 13.17
C ASN A 544 -18.50 -0.61 12.41
N LEU A 545 -19.41 0.28 11.99
CA LEU A 545 -20.53 -0.10 11.13
C LEU A 545 -20.03 -0.55 9.76
N LEU A 546 -19.17 0.23 9.10
CA LEU A 546 -18.64 -0.12 7.77
C LEU A 546 -17.76 -1.37 7.75
N ARG A 547 -17.26 -1.82 8.90
CA ARG A 547 -16.55 -3.10 9.09
C ARG A 547 -17.50 -4.30 9.23
N HIS A 548 -18.79 -4.06 9.41
CA HIS A 548 -19.76 -5.13 9.64
C HIS A 548 -20.00 -5.91 8.34
N PRO A 549 -19.61 -7.21 8.27
CA PRO A 549 -19.52 -7.98 7.02
C PRO A 549 -20.85 -8.31 6.35
N LYS A 550 -21.97 -7.90 6.96
CA LYS A 550 -23.30 -8.07 6.39
C LYS A 550 -24.06 -6.75 6.29
N LEU A 551 -23.38 -5.62 6.49
CA LEU A 551 -24.03 -4.31 6.40
C LEU A 551 -24.47 -4.06 4.96
N ASP A 552 -25.75 -3.74 4.77
CA ASP A 552 -26.34 -3.41 3.47
C ASP A 552 -26.44 -1.90 3.23
N LEU A 553 -26.61 -1.12 4.29
CA LEU A 553 -26.83 0.33 4.22
C LEU A 553 -26.24 1.02 5.44
N LEU A 554 -25.61 2.18 5.21
CA LEU A 554 -25.21 3.10 6.28
C LEU A 554 -26.07 4.37 6.25
N ILE A 555 -26.57 4.79 7.42
CA ILE A 555 -27.19 6.11 7.62
C ILE A 555 -26.38 6.88 8.67
N ALA A 556 -25.80 8.02 8.32
CA ALA A 556 -24.95 8.78 9.24
C ALA A 556 -25.40 10.24 9.37
N GLU A 557 -25.62 10.67 10.62
CA GLU A 557 -25.82 12.07 10.96
C GLU A 557 -24.49 12.74 11.30
N TYR A 558 -24.02 13.66 10.46
CA TYR A 558 -22.81 14.45 10.66
C TYR A 558 -23.13 15.90 11.06
N PRO A 559 -23.23 16.20 12.36
CA PRO A 559 -23.42 17.58 12.81
C PRO A 559 -22.13 18.38 12.63
N GLU A 560 -22.24 19.71 12.52
CA GLU A 560 -21.11 20.64 12.38
C GLU A 560 -19.95 20.35 13.34
N SER A 561 -20.25 20.11 14.62
CA SER A 561 -19.21 19.82 15.64
C SER A 561 -18.36 18.57 15.36
N VAL A 562 -18.91 17.58 14.67
CA VAL A 562 -18.19 16.37 14.25
C VAL A 562 -17.38 16.65 12.99
N LEU A 563 -17.97 17.32 12.00
CA LEU A 563 -17.28 17.71 10.76
C LEU A 563 -16.04 18.56 11.06
N ASP A 564 -16.16 19.52 11.99
CA ASP A 564 -15.05 20.37 12.41
C ASP A 564 -13.97 19.63 13.19
N ARG A 565 -14.35 18.66 14.04
CA ARG A 565 -13.40 17.97 14.93
C ARG A 565 -12.72 16.78 14.26
N GLU A 566 -13.48 15.97 13.54
CA GLU A 566 -13.08 14.65 13.04
C GLU A 566 -13.26 14.50 11.52
N GLY A 567 -14.04 15.38 10.88
CA GLY A 567 -14.42 15.23 9.47
C GLY A 567 -15.32 14.02 9.27
N MET A 568 -15.37 13.51 8.03
CA MET A 568 -16.06 12.29 7.65
C MET A 568 -15.09 11.11 7.58
N PHE A 569 -15.62 9.90 7.78
CA PHE A 569 -14.85 8.68 7.63
C PHE A 569 -14.94 8.09 6.21
N TYR A 570 -16.13 8.10 5.62
CA TYR A 570 -16.37 7.66 4.25
C TYR A 570 -16.48 8.87 3.32
N TYR A 571 -16.44 8.60 2.02
CA TYR A 571 -16.57 9.61 0.98
C TYR A 571 -17.70 9.27 0.01
N GLY A 572 -18.48 10.29 -0.35
CA GLY A 572 -19.63 10.16 -1.24
C GLY A 572 -20.85 9.54 -0.56
N SER A 573 -22.01 10.18 -0.71
CA SER A 573 -23.30 9.63 -0.28
C SER A 573 -24.27 9.48 -1.44
N ASN A 574 -25.05 8.39 -1.49
CA ASN A 574 -26.11 8.22 -2.48
C ASN A 574 -27.25 9.22 -2.26
N LEU A 575 -27.58 9.50 -1.00
CA LEU A 575 -28.54 10.54 -0.62
C LEU A 575 -27.94 11.42 0.48
N VAL A 576 -28.01 12.73 0.29
CA VAL A 576 -27.63 13.74 1.28
C VAL A 576 -28.87 14.55 1.63
N VAL A 577 -29.21 14.64 2.91
CA VAL A 577 -30.33 15.42 3.39
C VAL A 577 -29.84 16.49 4.36
N LEU A 578 -30.06 17.74 4.00
CA LEU A 578 -29.64 18.90 4.79
C LEU A 578 -30.87 19.69 5.23
N ASP A 579 -31.03 19.88 6.54
CA ASP A 579 -32.04 20.79 7.10
C ASP A 579 -31.33 22.00 7.71
N ASN A 580 -31.54 23.18 7.12
CA ASN A 580 -30.92 24.45 7.47
C ASN A 580 -29.39 24.37 7.68
N PRO A 581 -28.63 23.90 6.68
CA PRO A 581 -27.22 23.60 6.87
C PRO A 581 -26.34 24.85 7.02
N THR A 582 -25.36 24.76 7.92
CA THR A 582 -24.26 25.74 7.98
C THR A 582 -23.31 25.60 6.78
N ASN A 583 -22.36 26.54 6.63
CA ASN A 583 -21.35 26.45 5.58
C ASN A 583 -20.47 25.19 5.70
N VAL A 584 -20.20 24.73 6.92
CA VAL A 584 -19.44 23.51 7.17
C VAL A 584 -20.28 22.29 6.77
N GLU A 585 -21.55 22.25 7.16
CA GLU A 585 -22.44 21.12 6.87
C GLU A 585 -22.74 20.95 5.37
N ARG A 586 -22.69 22.04 4.60
CA ARG A 586 -22.75 21.98 3.13
C ARG A 586 -21.62 21.17 2.50
N MET A 587 -20.55 20.86 3.24
CA MET A 587 -19.53 19.90 2.80
C MET A 587 -20.14 18.54 2.44
N LEU A 588 -21.18 18.08 3.15
CA LEU A 588 -21.86 16.81 2.85
C LEU A 588 -22.42 16.78 1.41
N ALA A 589 -22.84 17.93 0.88
CA ALA A 589 -23.32 18.04 -0.50
C ALA A 589 -22.18 18.14 -1.54
N ARG A 590 -20.98 18.58 -1.12
CA ARG A 590 -19.78 18.62 -1.98
C ARG A 590 -19.18 17.24 -2.19
N ASP A 591 -19.39 16.34 -1.23
CA ASP A 591 -18.88 14.98 -1.24
C ASP A 591 -19.98 14.01 -1.74
N THR A 592 -20.31 14.12 -3.01
CA THR A 592 -21.37 13.37 -3.68
C THR A 592 -20.87 12.72 -4.97
N PHE A 593 -21.57 11.67 -5.40
CA PHE A 593 -21.34 11.00 -6.69
C PHE A 593 -22.16 11.69 -7.79
N GLU A 594 -21.83 11.41 -9.05
CA GLU A 594 -22.53 11.97 -10.22
C GLU A 594 -24.05 11.73 -10.17
N HIS A 595 -24.46 10.57 -9.64
CA HIS A 595 -25.86 10.15 -9.55
C HIS A 595 -26.50 10.32 -8.15
N SER A 596 -25.82 11.01 -7.24
CA SER A 596 -26.36 11.29 -5.91
C SER A 596 -27.56 12.22 -5.96
N THR A 597 -28.46 12.04 -4.99
CA THR A 597 -29.56 12.97 -4.72
C THR A 597 -29.20 13.82 -3.51
N VAL A 598 -29.31 15.15 -3.63
CA VAL A 598 -29.11 16.09 -2.52
C VAL A 598 -30.39 16.85 -2.25
N VAL A 599 -30.94 16.71 -1.05
CA VAL A 599 -32.16 17.40 -0.60
C VAL A 599 -31.76 18.44 0.43
N ILE A 600 -32.00 19.73 0.15
CA ILE A 600 -31.67 20.84 1.05
C ILE A 600 -32.94 21.60 1.38
N LYS A 601 -33.24 21.73 2.67
CA LYS A 601 -34.30 22.59 3.21
C LYS A 601 -33.69 23.84 3.83
N GLU A 602 -34.09 25.01 3.34
CA GLU A 602 -33.76 26.32 3.89
C GLU A 602 -35.07 27.02 4.24
N ASP A 603 -35.31 27.18 5.54
CA ASP A 603 -36.61 27.55 6.11
C ASP A 603 -37.74 26.62 5.61
N ARG A 604 -38.45 27.05 4.58
CA ARG A 604 -39.57 26.34 3.96
C ARG A 604 -39.33 25.97 2.50
N THR A 605 -38.23 26.43 1.94
CA THR A 605 -37.84 26.15 0.56
C THR A 605 -37.07 24.84 0.56
N VAL A 606 -37.51 23.90 -0.24
CA VAL A 606 -36.78 22.64 -0.48
C VAL A 606 -36.22 22.68 -1.89
N SER A 607 -34.94 22.33 -2.00
CA SER A 607 -34.26 22.10 -3.25
C SER A 607 -33.80 20.64 -3.32
N ILE A 608 -34.06 19.99 -4.45
CA ILE A 608 -33.61 18.62 -4.75
C ILE A 608 -32.69 18.69 -5.95
N HIS A 609 -31.44 18.30 -5.77
CA HIS A 609 -30.42 18.27 -6.82
C HIS A 609 -30.13 16.83 -7.21
N ARG A 610 -30.24 16.50 -8.50
CA ARG A 610 -29.94 15.16 -9.03
C ARG A 610 -29.54 15.25 -10.51
N ASN A 611 -28.44 14.61 -10.90
CA ASN A 611 -27.99 14.57 -12.31
C ASN A 611 -27.95 15.95 -13.00
N GLY A 612 -27.56 17.00 -12.28
CA GLY A 612 -27.53 18.38 -12.78
C GLY A 612 -28.90 19.08 -12.88
N LEU A 613 -30.00 18.40 -12.56
CA LEU A 613 -31.33 19.00 -12.41
C LEU A 613 -31.51 19.54 -10.99
N ILE A 614 -32.15 20.70 -10.89
CA ILE A 614 -32.52 21.33 -9.62
C ILE A 614 -34.04 21.52 -9.63
N GLU A 615 -34.72 20.81 -8.74
CA GLU A 615 -36.14 21.00 -8.48
C GLU A 615 -36.29 21.82 -7.20
N GLN A 616 -37.19 22.82 -7.22
CA GLN A 616 -37.47 23.65 -6.05
C GLN A 616 -38.97 23.73 -5.81
N TYR A 617 -39.37 23.58 -4.55
CA TYR A 617 -40.74 23.81 -4.12
C TYR A 617 -40.80 24.29 -2.68
N GLN A 618 -41.93 24.88 -2.29
CA GLN A 618 -42.18 25.31 -0.92
C GLN A 618 -43.03 24.29 -0.17
N LEU A 619 -42.62 23.97 1.05
CA LEU A 619 -43.40 23.16 1.98
C LEU A 619 -44.59 23.94 2.53
N ASN A 620 -45.74 23.26 2.63
CA ASN A 620 -46.91 23.78 3.33
C ASN A 620 -46.66 23.88 4.84
N GLU A 621 -47.49 24.64 5.58
CA GLU A 621 -47.25 24.92 7.02
C GLU A 621 -47.14 23.65 7.87
N ASP A 622 -47.90 22.62 7.50
CA ASP A 622 -47.98 21.35 8.22
C ASP A 622 -47.30 20.19 7.49
N GLU A 623 -46.58 20.46 6.38
CA GLU A 623 -45.94 19.40 5.60
C GLU A 623 -44.58 19.02 6.22
N PRO A 624 -44.44 17.79 6.76
CA PRO A 624 -43.21 17.41 7.42
C PRO A 624 -42.12 17.13 6.37
N PHE A 625 -40.89 17.55 6.70
CA PHE A 625 -39.75 17.42 5.79
C PHE A 625 -39.37 15.96 5.52
N ASP A 626 -39.71 15.03 6.42
CA ASP A 626 -39.46 13.60 6.25
C ASP A 626 -40.12 12.97 5.03
N ARG A 627 -41.35 13.37 4.72
CA ARG A 627 -42.08 12.93 3.53
C ARG A 627 -41.39 13.28 2.23
N VAL A 628 -40.52 14.29 2.22
CA VAL A 628 -39.73 14.64 1.04
C VAL A 628 -38.67 13.58 0.80
N TYR A 629 -37.72 13.44 1.72
CA TYR A 629 -36.58 12.56 1.48
C TYR A 629 -36.97 11.07 1.47
N LEU A 630 -38.09 10.69 2.11
CA LEU A 630 -38.64 9.34 2.00
C LEU A 630 -39.06 8.98 0.57
N LYS A 631 -39.52 9.94 -0.25
CA LYS A 631 -39.82 9.70 -1.68
C LYS A 631 -38.56 9.47 -2.49
N GLU A 632 -37.47 10.12 -2.09
CA GLU A 632 -36.16 10.03 -2.76
C GLU A 632 -35.40 8.74 -2.43
N LEU A 633 -35.87 7.91 -1.50
CA LEU A 633 -35.22 6.62 -1.19
C LEU A 633 -35.13 5.68 -2.39
N SER A 634 -36.08 5.76 -3.32
CA SER A 634 -36.05 5.01 -4.58
C SER A 634 -34.82 5.34 -5.44
N THR A 635 -34.14 6.46 -5.19
CA THR A 635 -32.92 6.86 -5.90
C THR A 635 -31.65 6.24 -5.30
N VAL A 636 -31.74 5.73 -4.06
CA VAL A 636 -30.59 5.19 -3.30
C VAL A 636 -30.36 3.71 -3.61
N PHE A 637 -31.43 2.96 -3.88
CA PHE A 637 -31.38 1.52 -4.04
C PHE A 637 -31.38 1.14 -5.52
N PRO A 638 -30.40 0.37 -6.01
CA PRO A 638 -30.48 -0.21 -7.34
C PRO A 638 -31.72 -1.10 -7.44
N THR A 639 -32.43 -1.01 -8.57
CA THR A 639 -33.69 -1.72 -8.82
C THR A 639 -33.52 -3.21 -9.06
#